data_AF-A0A917RG25-F1
#
_entry.id   AF-A0A917RG25-F1
#
_cell.length_a   1.000
_cell.length_b   1.000
_cell.length_c   1.000
_cell.angle_alpha   90.00
_cell.angle_beta   90.00
_cell.angle_gamma   90.00
#
_symmetry.space_group_name_H-M   'P 1'
#
loop_
_entity.id
_entity.type
_entity.pdbx_description
1 polymer ?
#
loop_
_entity_poly.entity_id
_entity_poly.type
_entity_poly.pdbx_seq_one_letter_code
_entity_poly.pdbx_strand_id
1 'polypeptide(L)'
;MELSKGANTPIPTSLLAVVISWRSDHMVDAHALLLGSDGSVRGDRDLVFYNAPRHISQAVTLDQDPDPGTARLSVSLPRTEAEVDRIVVSGSLEDATFPDLHGLTLTVFAVDGPVAVFALDDAESVSAMMFGEFYRRDGGWRFRAVGQGWASGMAGLVTEFGIQVDEGPAAGRPVAPPAHRGSDRDKSSSRAPAEEPADRPGRPSAGIADLRTAVLDRPAGAGGGPDATEDSHRPANPIPVSRDTPDRTAVLPNGATRTPSGAHPGNAHYRLDETSTTAAPAAPWDRFTDPQPTRQLAGTVSLHRSAPTEQVRLPAPPDPARADWYRDPEDPVRLRWWDGERWTADRRPVTRPHAHECERCGARRRRRVFGGHQPCSSCAVETEEFLIHWHTRAARVLTSAGPRGPEWEELWASLRYQRIDAAAARAALEPAALQYVERRVAFAFADGQISAEEYDDVEYAITDLGLSGPLIDELRSRMGRGRALSRLREGDLPAIATPDLHLDAEELVYLDIAATHIRELARGPKHTDGRLIVSTKKLRFVGAGAGVELPWSRIVSVAAEHDAVVVAATSARGGAIFAVADPQYLAAALEGALRIAKRLVLAPGQRDSRSISQEVKAEVWQRDGGRCVECGDSHYLEFDHVIPLSRGGATSAANLQILCRGCNRTKGANI
;
A
#
# COMPACT_ATOMS: atom_id res chain seq x y z
N MET A 1 -15.68 34.64 9.61
CA MET A 1 -15.40 36.06 9.25
C MET A 1 -15.22 36.14 7.75
N GLU A 2 -15.89 37.08 7.08
CA GLU A 2 -15.69 37.32 5.64
C GLU A 2 -14.37 38.06 5.38
N LEU A 3 -13.68 37.70 4.30
CA LEU A 3 -12.39 38.23 3.88
C LEU A 3 -12.44 38.65 2.40
N SER A 4 -11.82 39.78 2.07
CA SER A 4 -11.54 40.17 0.68
C SER A 4 -10.16 39.68 0.22
N LYS A 5 -9.88 39.73 -1.09
CA LYS A 5 -8.59 39.37 -1.69
C LYS A 5 -7.44 40.14 -1.00
N GLY A 6 -6.49 39.42 -0.41
CA GLY A 6 -5.37 39.94 0.39
C GLY A 6 -5.62 40.10 1.90
N ALA A 7 -6.87 40.03 2.37
CA ALA A 7 -7.21 40.14 3.79
C ALA A 7 -6.77 38.89 4.57
N ASN A 8 -6.50 39.05 5.87
CA ASN A 8 -6.03 37.96 6.74
C ASN A 8 -6.54 38.06 8.17
N THR A 9 -6.76 36.91 8.81
CA THR A 9 -7.35 36.76 10.14
C THR A 9 -6.53 35.79 11.01
N PRO A 10 -6.42 35.98 12.34
CA PRO A 10 -5.93 34.92 13.23
C PRO A 10 -6.87 33.72 13.22
N ILE A 11 -6.33 32.53 13.46
CA ILE A 11 -7.07 31.27 13.50
C ILE A 11 -6.62 30.43 14.70
N PRO A 12 -7.48 29.56 15.27
CA PRO A 12 -7.08 28.67 16.34
C PRO A 12 -6.06 27.65 15.84
N THR A 13 -5.01 27.41 16.61
CA THR A 13 -4.01 26.36 16.32
C THR A 13 -4.61 25.00 16.69
N SER A 14 -5.40 24.45 15.77
CA SER A 14 -6.27 23.30 15.97
C SER A 14 -6.37 22.48 14.67
N LEU A 15 -7.20 21.43 14.67
CA LEU A 15 -7.72 20.88 13.42
C LEU A 15 -8.73 21.87 12.82
N LEU A 16 -8.59 22.16 11.54
CA LEU A 16 -9.48 22.99 10.74
C LEU A 16 -9.99 22.18 9.53
N ALA A 17 -11.18 22.50 9.04
CA ALA A 17 -11.67 22.01 7.76
C ALA A 17 -11.76 23.17 6.78
N VAL A 18 -11.04 23.09 5.66
CA VAL A 18 -11.16 23.98 4.52
C VAL A 18 -12.13 23.36 3.53
N VAL A 19 -13.18 24.07 3.16
CA VAL A 19 -14.15 23.65 2.15
C VAL A 19 -14.14 24.69 1.04
N ILE A 20 -13.85 24.25 -0.17
CA ILE A 20 -14.04 25.00 -1.42
C ILE A 20 -15.37 24.52 -1.99
N SER A 21 -16.28 25.44 -2.33
CA SER A 21 -17.61 25.10 -2.85
C SER A 21 -17.97 25.97 -4.06
N TRP A 22 -18.62 25.38 -5.06
CA TRP A 22 -19.03 26.04 -6.30
C TRP A 22 -20.34 25.45 -6.83
N ARG A 23 -20.84 26.00 -7.96
CA ARG A 23 -22.04 25.54 -8.67
C ARG A 23 -21.74 25.49 -10.16
N SER A 24 -21.24 24.33 -10.62
CA SER A 24 -20.95 24.02 -12.03
C SER A 24 -20.84 22.51 -12.18
N ASP A 25 -20.98 21.99 -13.41
CA ASP A 25 -20.71 20.57 -13.72
C ASP A 25 -19.20 20.29 -13.81
N HIS A 26 -18.36 21.34 -13.88
CA HIS A 26 -16.91 21.23 -13.80
C HIS A 26 -16.42 20.93 -12.37
N MET A 27 -15.40 20.09 -12.24
CA MET A 27 -14.82 19.69 -10.95
C MET A 27 -13.50 20.41 -10.68
N VAL A 28 -13.37 21.06 -9.51
CA VAL A 28 -12.09 21.58 -9.01
C VAL A 28 -11.32 20.46 -8.35
N ASP A 29 -10.20 20.05 -8.93
CA ASP A 29 -9.19 19.25 -8.24
C ASP A 29 -8.44 20.18 -7.26
N ALA A 30 -8.21 19.74 -6.04
CA ALA A 30 -7.83 20.60 -4.92
C ALA A 30 -6.55 20.14 -4.22
N HIS A 31 -5.67 21.10 -3.95
CA HIS A 31 -4.28 20.84 -3.57
C HIS A 31 -3.87 21.64 -2.34
N ALA A 32 -2.81 21.17 -1.68
CA ALA A 32 -2.08 21.97 -0.71
C ALA A 32 -0.56 21.77 -0.85
N LEU A 33 0.21 22.84 -0.61
CA LEU A 33 1.66 22.80 -0.59
C LEU A 33 2.16 23.28 0.77
N LEU A 34 2.97 22.46 1.44
CA LEU A 34 3.60 22.79 2.70
C LEU A 34 4.98 23.41 2.41
N LEU A 35 5.16 24.68 2.79
CA LEU A 35 6.32 25.47 2.41
C LEU A 35 7.24 25.76 3.59
N GLY A 36 8.54 25.67 3.35
CA GLY A 36 9.60 26.05 4.27
C GLY A 36 9.76 27.57 4.42
N SER A 37 10.74 27.96 5.23
CA SER A 37 11.08 29.38 5.50
C SER A 37 11.64 30.13 4.28
N ASP A 38 12.12 29.40 3.27
CA ASP A 38 12.53 29.92 1.96
C ASP A 38 11.34 30.22 1.03
N GLY A 39 10.18 29.61 1.32
CA GLY A 39 8.95 29.73 0.55
C GLY A 39 8.73 28.65 -0.49
N SER A 40 9.55 27.60 -0.52
CA SER A 40 9.44 26.44 -1.40
C SER A 40 9.02 25.18 -0.64
N VAL A 41 8.61 24.12 -1.34
CA VAL A 41 8.51 22.78 -0.73
C VAL A 41 9.89 22.21 -0.43
N ARG A 42 10.00 21.30 0.55
CA ARG A 42 11.25 20.55 0.82
C ARG A 42 11.44 19.37 -0.15
N GLY A 43 10.48 19.16 -1.06
CA GLY A 43 10.40 18.09 -2.05
C GLY A 43 8.94 17.61 -2.21
N ASP A 44 8.69 16.75 -3.20
CA ASP A 44 7.34 16.35 -3.66
C ASP A 44 6.42 15.80 -2.56
N ARG A 45 7.00 15.24 -1.48
CA ARG A 45 6.27 14.75 -0.28
C ARG A 45 5.43 15.84 0.42
N ASP A 46 5.79 17.11 0.23
CA ASP A 46 5.14 18.27 0.85
C ASP A 46 3.96 18.79 -0.01
N LEU A 47 3.67 18.17 -1.17
CA LEU A 47 2.46 18.37 -1.97
C LEU A 47 1.36 17.37 -1.56
N VAL A 48 0.15 17.87 -1.36
CA VAL A 48 -1.06 17.06 -1.16
C VAL A 48 -2.02 17.31 -2.33
N PHE A 49 -2.43 16.24 -2.99
CA PHE A 49 -3.32 16.20 -4.18
C PHE A 49 -3.93 14.80 -4.32
N TYR A 50 -4.79 14.53 -5.31
CA TYR A 50 -5.56 13.27 -5.37
C TYR A 50 -4.73 11.97 -5.30
N ASN A 51 -3.56 11.88 -5.96
CA ASN A 51 -2.69 10.68 -5.85
C ASN A 51 -1.86 10.63 -4.56
N ALA A 52 -1.72 11.74 -3.83
CA ALA A 52 -1.05 11.83 -2.54
C ALA A 52 -1.94 12.59 -1.53
N PRO A 53 -3.10 12.04 -1.13
CA PRO A 53 -4.14 12.80 -0.45
C PRO A 53 -3.83 13.05 1.04
N ARG A 54 -2.61 12.78 1.51
CA ARG A 54 -2.17 12.92 2.91
C ARG A 54 -0.73 13.40 2.95
N HIS A 55 -0.46 14.48 3.68
CA HIS A 55 0.90 14.84 4.03
C HIS A 55 1.48 13.84 5.05
N ILE A 56 2.78 13.54 4.97
CA ILE A 56 3.43 12.52 5.83
C ILE A 56 3.27 12.80 7.35
N SER A 57 3.24 14.06 7.77
CA SER A 57 3.01 14.45 9.17
C SER A 57 1.53 14.48 9.61
N GLN A 58 0.60 14.18 8.69
CA GLN A 58 -0.85 14.37 8.87
C GLN A 58 -1.25 15.83 9.20
N ALA A 59 -0.42 16.79 8.80
CA ALA A 59 -0.72 18.23 8.90
C ALA A 59 -1.75 18.70 7.86
N VAL A 60 -1.86 18.01 6.71
CA VAL A 60 -2.92 18.21 5.72
C VAL A 60 -3.39 16.85 5.20
N THR A 61 -4.70 16.71 4.99
CA THR A 61 -5.34 15.57 4.31
C THR A 61 -6.43 16.10 3.38
N LEU A 62 -6.40 15.70 2.12
CA LEU A 62 -7.41 15.97 1.12
C LEU A 62 -8.52 14.92 1.23
N ASP A 63 -9.77 15.37 1.21
CA ASP A 63 -10.94 14.50 1.12
C ASP A 63 -11.04 13.89 -0.29
N GLN A 64 -11.49 12.64 -0.38
CA GLN A 64 -11.56 11.88 -1.63
C GLN A 64 -12.98 11.47 -2.00
N ASP A 65 -13.97 11.76 -1.14
CA ASP A 65 -15.40 11.58 -1.41
C ASP A 65 -16.21 12.81 -0.90
N PRO A 66 -15.87 14.04 -1.32
CA PRO A 66 -16.55 15.25 -0.86
C PRO A 66 -17.97 15.40 -1.45
N ASP A 67 -18.82 16.18 -0.77
CA ASP A 67 -20.17 16.49 -1.26
C ASP A 67 -20.12 17.12 -2.68
N PRO A 68 -21.04 16.77 -3.61
CA PRO A 68 -21.03 17.27 -4.98
C PRO A 68 -20.99 18.80 -5.09
N GLY A 69 -20.09 19.32 -5.92
CA GLY A 69 -19.81 20.76 -6.02
C GLY A 69 -18.94 21.31 -4.89
N THR A 70 -18.24 20.44 -4.14
CA THR A 70 -17.26 20.83 -3.12
C THR A 70 -15.95 20.04 -3.22
N ALA A 71 -14.89 20.62 -2.67
CA ALA A 71 -13.63 19.95 -2.36
C ALA A 71 -13.20 20.33 -0.95
N ARG A 72 -12.63 19.40 -0.20
CA ARG A 72 -12.40 19.56 1.25
C ARG A 72 -10.99 19.14 1.65
N LEU A 73 -10.34 19.94 2.50
CA LEU A 73 -9.05 19.62 3.11
C LEU A 73 -9.15 19.75 4.62
N SER A 74 -8.66 18.74 5.35
CA SER A 74 -8.46 18.78 6.80
C SER A 74 -7.04 19.26 7.10
N VAL A 75 -6.89 20.36 7.84
CA VAL A 75 -5.59 21.01 8.12
C VAL A 75 -5.35 21.01 9.63
N SER A 76 -4.35 20.25 10.08
CA SER A 76 -4.01 20.07 11.50
C SER A 76 -2.79 20.90 11.89
N LEU A 77 -3.02 22.17 12.21
CA LEU A 77 -1.95 23.13 12.55
C LEU A 77 -1.06 22.73 13.74
N PRO A 78 -1.51 21.93 14.75
CA PRO A 78 -0.65 21.35 15.78
C PRO A 78 0.29 20.24 15.29
N ARG A 79 0.04 19.64 14.11
CA ARG A 79 0.86 18.59 13.50
C ARG A 79 1.83 19.13 12.43
N THR A 80 1.69 20.40 12.04
CA THR A 80 2.59 21.07 11.11
C THR A 80 4.01 21.17 11.70
N GLU A 81 4.96 20.50 11.05
CA GLU A 81 6.35 20.39 11.47
C GLU A 81 7.01 21.74 11.71
N ALA A 82 8.00 21.80 12.60
CA ALA A 82 8.70 23.05 12.93
C ALA A 82 9.30 23.78 11.71
N GLU A 83 9.69 23.04 10.67
CA GLU A 83 10.26 23.57 9.43
C GLU A 83 9.24 24.20 8.47
N VAL A 84 7.95 23.88 8.60
CA VAL A 84 6.88 24.34 7.69
C VAL A 84 6.21 25.60 8.23
N ASP A 85 6.54 26.74 7.64
CA ASP A 85 6.03 28.05 8.07
C ASP A 85 4.74 28.48 7.34
N ARG A 86 4.44 27.87 6.18
CA ARG A 86 3.21 28.13 5.42
C ARG A 86 2.57 26.86 4.87
N ILE A 87 1.25 26.89 4.71
CA ILE A 87 0.48 25.87 3.99
C ILE A 87 -0.40 26.61 2.98
N VAL A 88 -0.08 26.47 1.70
CA VAL A 88 -0.88 26.98 0.57
C VAL A 88 -2.09 26.06 0.36
N VAL A 89 -3.23 26.65 0.00
CA VAL A 89 -4.40 25.92 -0.54
C VAL A 89 -4.69 26.44 -1.94
N SER A 90 -4.69 25.54 -2.91
CA SER A 90 -4.87 25.82 -4.34
C SER A 90 -5.81 24.80 -5.00
N GLY A 91 -6.13 25.02 -6.26
CA GLY A 91 -6.93 24.10 -7.06
C GLY A 91 -6.72 24.29 -8.55
N SER A 92 -7.19 23.34 -9.35
CA SER A 92 -7.11 23.36 -10.81
C SER A 92 -8.34 22.75 -11.47
N LEU A 93 -8.50 23.07 -12.75
CA LEU A 93 -9.53 22.59 -13.67
C LEU A 93 -8.87 21.94 -14.87
N GLU A 94 -9.43 20.84 -15.38
CA GLU A 94 -8.90 20.12 -16.54
C GLU A 94 -9.36 20.78 -17.86
N ASP A 95 -10.67 20.84 -18.09
CA ASP A 95 -11.30 21.34 -19.33
C ASP A 95 -11.99 22.72 -19.19
N ALA A 96 -11.68 23.51 -18.15
CA ALA A 96 -12.38 24.78 -17.85
C ALA A 96 -11.47 25.84 -17.20
N THR A 97 -12.00 27.07 -17.03
CA THR A 97 -11.35 28.16 -16.30
C THR A 97 -12.18 28.59 -15.08
N PHE A 98 -11.56 29.23 -14.08
CA PHE A 98 -12.27 29.58 -12.84
C PHE A 98 -13.52 30.49 -13.00
N PRO A 99 -13.62 31.40 -13.99
CA PRO A 99 -14.86 32.10 -14.32
C PRO A 99 -16.04 31.22 -14.76
N ASP A 100 -15.79 29.98 -15.19
CA ASP A 100 -16.81 28.99 -15.57
C ASP A 100 -17.43 28.29 -14.34
N LEU A 101 -17.04 28.70 -13.12
CA LEU A 101 -17.59 28.26 -11.85
C LEU A 101 -18.43 29.36 -11.19
N HIS A 102 -19.69 29.08 -10.86
CA HIS A 102 -20.54 30.06 -10.19
C HIS A 102 -20.50 29.91 -8.67
N GLY A 103 -20.44 31.02 -7.93
CA GLY A 103 -20.50 31.05 -6.46
C GLY A 103 -19.28 30.43 -5.76
N LEU A 104 -18.12 30.42 -6.42
CA LEU A 104 -16.88 29.86 -5.90
C LEU A 104 -16.49 30.52 -4.56
N THR A 105 -16.49 29.72 -3.49
CA THR A 105 -16.26 30.18 -2.12
C THR A 105 -15.31 29.24 -1.40
N LEU A 106 -14.29 29.77 -0.72
CA LEU A 106 -13.50 29.03 0.26
C LEU A 106 -13.96 29.40 1.68
N THR A 107 -14.26 28.39 2.50
CA THR A 107 -14.56 28.56 3.93
C THR A 107 -13.61 27.73 4.78
N VAL A 108 -13.04 28.33 5.83
CA VAL A 108 -12.26 27.64 6.86
C VAL A 108 -13.11 27.53 8.12
N PHE A 109 -13.39 26.30 8.54
CA PHE A 109 -14.10 25.96 9.77
C PHE A 109 -13.12 25.54 10.87
N ALA A 110 -13.35 26.02 12.09
CA ALA A 110 -12.88 25.41 13.32
C ALA A 110 -14.02 24.59 13.96
N VAL A 111 -13.77 23.97 15.12
CA VAL A 111 -14.80 23.21 15.87
C VAL A 111 -16.05 24.04 16.19
N ASP A 112 -15.88 25.34 16.44
CA ASP A 112 -16.96 26.29 16.76
C ASP A 112 -17.65 26.89 15.52
N GLY A 113 -17.27 26.50 14.30
CA GLY A 113 -17.85 26.98 13.03
C GLY A 113 -16.90 27.81 12.14
N PRO A 114 -17.44 28.59 11.17
CA PRO A 114 -16.65 29.22 10.10
C PRO A 114 -15.82 30.42 10.59
N VAL A 115 -14.52 30.21 10.78
CA VAL A 115 -13.57 31.25 11.19
C VAL A 115 -13.22 32.19 10.04
N ALA A 116 -13.06 31.69 8.81
CA ALA A 116 -12.81 32.51 7.62
C ALA A 116 -13.72 32.09 6.45
N VAL A 117 -14.17 33.05 5.64
CA VAL A 117 -14.95 32.88 4.42
C VAL A 117 -14.39 33.83 3.37
N PHE A 118 -14.17 33.37 2.14
CA PHE A 118 -13.68 34.17 1.01
C PHE A 118 -14.45 33.76 -0.25
N ALA A 119 -15.26 34.66 -0.77
CA ALA A 119 -15.90 34.51 -2.09
C ALA A 119 -14.93 34.97 -3.19
N LEU A 120 -14.91 34.25 -4.30
CA LEU A 120 -14.04 34.50 -5.45
C LEU A 120 -14.85 34.93 -6.68
N ASP A 121 -15.67 35.98 -6.50
CA ASP A 121 -16.64 36.44 -7.51
C ASP A 121 -15.97 37.00 -8.78
N ASP A 122 -14.81 37.66 -8.64
CA ASP A 122 -13.98 38.18 -9.74
C ASP A 122 -12.75 37.28 -10.00
N ALA A 123 -12.99 36.02 -10.39
CA ALA A 123 -11.92 35.07 -10.71
C ALA A 123 -11.14 35.44 -12.00
N GLU A 124 -9.84 35.21 -12.00
CA GLU A 124 -8.98 35.34 -13.19
C GLU A 124 -9.23 34.16 -14.15
N SER A 125 -9.27 34.40 -15.47
CA SER A 125 -9.48 33.35 -16.48
C SER A 125 -8.21 32.51 -16.66
N VAL A 126 -8.07 31.52 -15.79
CA VAL A 126 -6.97 30.55 -15.70
C VAL A 126 -7.51 29.17 -15.31
N SER A 127 -6.71 28.11 -15.51
CA SER A 127 -7.04 26.74 -15.08
C SER A 127 -6.38 26.30 -13.77
N ALA A 128 -5.56 27.14 -13.11
CA ALA A 128 -5.03 26.88 -11.78
C ALA A 128 -5.01 28.16 -10.91
N MET A 129 -5.31 28.04 -9.63
CA MET A 129 -5.47 29.18 -8.71
C MET A 129 -5.03 28.84 -7.28
N MET A 130 -4.36 29.78 -6.61
CA MET A 130 -4.20 29.77 -5.15
C MET A 130 -5.39 30.48 -4.50
N PHE A 131 -6.15 29.78 -3.69
CA PHE A 131 -7.29 30.37 -2.97
C PHE A 131 -6.84 31.13 -1.72
N GLY A 132 -5.89 30.58 -0.95
CA GLY A 132 -5.38 31.20 0.26
C GLY A 132 -4.16 30.48 0.86
N GLU A 133 -3.57 31.08 1.90
CA GLU A 133 -2.45 30.50 2.65
C GLU A 133 -2.68 30.55 4.17
N PHE A 134 -2.33 29.47 4.85
CA PHE A 134 -2.02 29.47 6.27
C PHE A 134 -0.57 29.88 6.46
N TYR A 135 -0.28 30.74 7.43
CA TYR A 135 1.09 31.15 7.74
C TYR A 135 1.30 31.41 9.22
N ARG A 136 2.51 31.13 9.72
CA ARG A 136 2.94 31.50 11.07
C ARG A 136 3.26 32.99 11.14
N ARG A 137 2.87 33.64 12.23
CA ARG A 137 3.24 35.01 12.56
C ARG A 137 3.05 35.29 14.05
N ASP A 138 3.99 36.01 14.66
CA ASP A 138 3.92 36.52 16.03
C ASP A 138 3.60 35.42 17.08
N GLY A 139 4.10 34.19 16.84
CA GLY A 139 3.91 33.02 17.69
C GLY A 139 2.62 32.22 17.48
N GLY A 140 1.74 32.64 16.56
CA GLY A 140 0.50 31.94 16.24
C GLY A 140 0.31 31.71 14.73
N TRP A 141 -0.80 31.07 14.37
CA TRP A 141 -1.20 30.88 12.97
C TRP A 141 -2.22 31.94 12.51
N ARG A 142 -2.18 32.26 11.22
CA ARG A 142 -3.11 33.14 10.52
C ARG A 142 -3.51 32.53 9.18
N PHE A 143 -4.68 32.89 8.66
CA PHE A 143 -5.11 32.58 7.29
C PHE A 143 -5.19 33.87 6.48
N ARG A 144 -4.76 33.83 5.20
CA ARG A 144 -4.88 34.92 4.22
C ARG A 144 -5.67 34.43 3.00
N ALA A 145 -6.65 35.22 2.56
CA ALA A 145 -7.30 35.07 1.26
C ALA A 145 -6.37 35.61 0.16
N VAL A 146 -6.11 34.82 -0.90
CA VAL A 146 -5.12 35.16 -1.95
C VAL A 146 -5.77 35.28 -3.33
N GLY A 147 -6.50 34.27 -3.79
CA GLY A 147 -7.22 34.28 -5.07
C GLY A 147 -6.38 34.63 -6.30
N GLN A 148 -5.13 34.16 -6.39
CA GLN A 148 -4.19 34.46 -7.48
C GLN A 148 -4.20 33.36 -8.54
N GLY A 149 -4.23 33.72 -9.84
CA GLY A 149 -4.26 32.78 -10.95
C GLY A 149 -2.89 32.43 -11.57
N TRP A 150 -2.80 31.24 -12.18
CA TRP A 150 -1.67 30.78 -12.98
C TRP A 150 -2.11 30.40 -14.41
N ALA A 151 -1.74 31.23 -15.39
CA ALA A 151 -2.02 30.99 -16.81
C ALA A 151 -1.26 29.79 -17.40
N SER A 152 -0.20 29.33 -16.74
CA SER A 152 0.55 28.10 -17.03
C SER A 152 -0.03 26.85 -16.35
N GLY A 153 -1.24 26.95 -15.79
CA GLY A 153 -1.96 25.82 -15.18
C GLY A 153 -1.26 25.26 -13.95
N MET A 154 -1.65 24.02 -13.57
CA MET A 154 -1.17 23.36 -12.36
C MET A 154 0.35 23.15 -12.37
N ALA A 155 0.92 22.76 -13.52
CA ALA A 155 2.36 22.58 -13.68
C ALA A 155 3.15 23.87 -13.40
N GLY A 156 2.66 25.01 -13.87
CA GLY A 156 3.26 26.32 -13.57
C GLY A 156 3.19 26.68 -12.09
N LEU A 157 2.03 26.46 -11.45
CA LEU A 157 1.82 26.74 -10.03
C LEU A 157 2.78 25.91 -9.15
N VAL A 158 2.89 24.60 -9.36
CA VAL A 158 3.77 23.76 -8.53
C VAL A 158 5.25 24.01 -8.78
N THR A 159 5.63 24.38 -10.02
CA THR A 159 7.02 24.72 -10.36
C THR A 159 7.48 26.01 -9.66
N GLU A 160 6.60 26.99 -9.48
CA GLU A 160 6.91 28.23 -8.74
C GLU A 160 7.25 27.96 -7.26
N PHE A 161 6.69 26.91 -6.67
CA PHE A 161 6.99 26.47 -5.29
C PHE A 161 8.09 25.39 -5.21
N GLY A 162 8.78 25.10 -6.31
CA GLY A 162 10.00 24.27 -6.33
C GLY A 162 9.83 22.80 -6.73
N ILE A 163 8.62 22.36 -7.11
CA ILE A 163 8.39 20.99 -7.60
C ILE A 163 8.90 20.86 -9.04
N GLN A 164 9.45 19.70 -9.41
CA GLN A 164 9.83 19.39 -10.79
C GLN A 164 8.73 18.55 -11.44
N VAL A 165 8.33 18.91 -12.67
CA VAL A 165 7.26 18.23 -13.41
C VAL A 165 7.86 17.62 -14.69
N ASP A 166 7.95 16.29 -14.73
CA ASP A 166 8.38 15.56 -15.93
C ASP A 166 7.24 15.51 -16.95
N GLU A 167 7.30 16.36 -17.99
CA GLU A 167 6.40 16.28 -19.14
C GLU A 167 6.68 15.03 -19.99
N GLY A 168 5.94 13.96 -19.71
CA GLY A 168 5.77 12.85 -20.66
C GLY A 168 5.22 13.34 -22.00
N PRO A 169 5.57 12.71 -23.14
CA PRO A 169 5.33 13.28 -24.47
C PRO A 169 3.84 13.41 -24.78
N ALA A 170 3.36 14.67 -24.81
CA ALA A 170 1.97 15.01 -25.06
C ALA A 170 1.45 14.41 -26.40
N ALA A 171 0.39 13.62 -26.31
CA ALA A 171 -0.29 13.07 -27.48
C ALA A 171 -1.05 14.17 -28.24
N GLY A 172 -1.09 14.08 -29.57
CA GLY A 172 -2.08 14.81 -30.36
C GLY A 172 -1.73 16.24 -30.82
N ARG A 173 -0.45 16.59 -31.04
CA ARG A 173 -0.11 17.79 -31.82
C ARG A 173 -0.70 17.68 -33.25
N PRO A 174 -1.60 18.58 -33.69
CA PRO A 174 -2.23 18.45 -35.00
C PRO A 174 -1.23 18.59 -36.14
N VAL A 175 -1.29 17.69 -37.12
CA VAL A 175 -0.51 17.80 -38.36
C VAL A 175 -1.16 18.86 -39.24
N ALA A 176 -0.52 20.02 -39.34
CA ALA A 176 -0.98 21.11 -40.19
C ALA A 176 -0.89 20.72 -41.69
N PRO A 177 -1.94 20.94 -42.51
CA PRO A 177 -1.85 20.80 -43.95
C PRO A 177 -0.83 21.77 -44.58
N PRO A 178 -0.22 21.42 -45.73
CA PRO A 178 0.76 22.29 -46.40
C PRO A 178 0.13 23.63 -46.84
N ALA A 179 0.87 24.72 -46.63
CA ALA A 179 0.35 26.07 -46.75
C ALA A 179 0.11 26.53 -48.21
N HIS A 180 -1.12 26.96 -48.50
CA HIS A 180 -1.40 27.89 -49.61
C HIS A 180 -1.12 29.33 -49.17
N ARG A 181 -0.66 30.18 -50.11
CA ARG A 181 -0.22 31.56 -49.84
C ARG A 181 -1.28 32.60 -50.21
N GLY A 182 -1.35 33.68 -49.43
CA GLY A 182 -2.11 34.91 -49.73
C GLY A 182 -3.49 34.96 -49.04
N SER A 183 -3.98 36.11 -48.59
CA SER A 183 -3.37 37.46 -48.59
C SER A 183 -3.96 38.39 -47.52
N ASP A 184 -3.21 39.45 -47.21
CA ASP A 184 -3.50 40.64 -46.39
C ASP A 184 -4.95 41.07 -46.07
N ARG A 185 -5.15 41.47 -44.79
CA ARG A 185 -5.88 42.69 -44.31
C ARG A 185 -7.43 42.75 -44.48
N ASP A 186 -8.18 43.63 -43.79
CA ASP A 186 -7.86 44.60 -42.71
C ASP A 186 -9.01 44.66 -41.66
N LYS A 187 -8.93 45.61 -40.72
CA LYS A 187 -9.95 46.06 -39.74
C LYS A 187 -11.32 46.34 -40.45
N SER A 188 -12.49 46.40 -39.79
CA SER A 188 -12.74 47.14 -38.54
C SER A 188 -14.18 46.97 -37.97
N SER A 189 -14.30 47.09 -36.63
CA SER A 189 -15.40 47.73 -35.88
C SER A 189 -16.90 47.43 -36.14
N SER A 190 -17.46 46.71 -35.15
CA SER A 190 -18.53 47.21 -34.24
C SER A 190 -20.02 46.92 -34.47
N ARG A 191 -20.68 46.74 -33.30
CA ARG A 191 -22.08 47.08 -32.94
C ARG A 191 -23.20 46.04 -33.17
N ALA A 192 -23.79 45.62 -32.05
CA ALA A 192 -25.09 44.94 -31.89
C ALA A 192 -26.25 46.00 -31.85
N PRO A 193 -27.56 45.69 -31.64
CA PRO A 193 -28.16 44.41 -31.20
C PRO A 193 -29.51 43.99 -31.85
N ALA A 194 -30.02 42.84 -31.38
CA ALA A 194 -31.43 42.42 -31.21
C ALA A 194 -32.42 42.40 -32.41
N GLU A 195 -33.11 41.26 -32.61
CA GLU A 195 -34.53 41.09 -32.23
C GLU A 195 -35.02 39.61 -32.36
N GLU A 196 -36.13 39.28 -31.68
CA GLU A 196 -36.91 38.02 -31.72
C GLU A 196 -38.23 38.28 -32.53
N PRO A 197 -39.33 37.45 -32.59
CA PRO A 197 -39.65 36.16 -31.94
C PRO A 197 -40.32 35.07 -32.85
N ALA A 198 -40.68 33.91 -32.25
CA ALA A 198 -41.77 32.96 -32.59
C ALA A 198 -41.71 32.19 -33.96
N ASP A 199 -42.37 31.02 -34.17
CA ASP A 199 -43.52 30.38 -33.50
C ASP A 199 -43.46 28.81 -33.50
N ARG A 200 -44.52 28.16 -32.99
CA ARG A 200 -44.77 26.70 -32.78
C ARG A 200 -45.90 26.19 -33.71
N PRO A 201 -46.49 24.97 -33.54
CA PRO A 201 -45.95 23.62 -33.25
C PRO A 201 -46.45 22.53 -34.26
N GLY A 202 -46.04 21.26 -34.11
CA GLY A 202 -46.62 20.12 -34.87
C GLY A 202 -46.31 18.73 -34.28
N ARG A 203 -47.18 17.73 -34.48
CA ARG A 203 -47.08 16.33 -33.93
C ARG A 203 -47.67 15.29 -34.95
N PRO A 204 -47.88 13.97 -34.64
CA PRO A 204 -47.09 12.90 -35.24
C PRO A 204 -47.87 11.84 -36.06
N SER A 205 -47.14 10.98 -36.78
CA SER A 205 -47.55 9.61 -37.21
C SER A 205 -46.31 8.82 -37.72
N ALA A 206 -46.33 7.53 -38.03
CA ALA A 206 -46.80 6.30 -37.36
C ALA A 206 -46.99 5.15 -38.38
N GLY A 207 -46.26 4.03 -38.23
CA GLY A 207 -46.73 2.68 -38.62
C GLY A 207 -46.12 1.96 -39.84
N ILE A 208 -46.29 0.62 -39.84
CA ILE A 208 -46.16 -0.37 -40.94
C ILE A 208 -44.69 -0.65 -41.38
N ALA A 209 -44.05 -1.82 -41.16
CA ALA A 209 -44.37 -3.25 -41.48
C ALA A 209 -44.22 -3.57 -42.99
N ASP A 210 -43.96 -4.77 -43.53
CA ASP A 210 -43.65 -6.15 -43.09
C ASP A 210 -42.98 -6.88 -44.31
N LEU A 211 -42.28 -8.02 -44.18
CA LEU A 211 -42.08 -8.95 -45.31
C LEU A 211 -41.56 -10.37 -44.94
N ARG A 212 -41.91 -11.35 -45.80
CA ARG A 212 -42.01 -12.80 -45.50
C ARG A 212 -40.85 -13.68 -45.99
N THR A 213 -40.52 -14.69 -45.17
CA THR A 213 -40.53 -16.16 -45.46
C THR A 213 -40.03 -16.70 -46.81
N ALA A 214 -39.14 -17.70 -46.75
CA ALA A 214 -39.07 -18.82 -47.71
C ALA A 214 -38.72 -20.14 -46.99
N VAL A 215 -39.12 -21.28 -47.57
CA VAL A 215 -38.92 -22.66 -47.05
C VAL A 215 -38.50 -23.55 -48.21
N LEU A 216 -37.67 -24.57 -47.97
CA LEU A 216 -37.60 -25.78 -48.82
C LEU A 216 -37.06 -27.01 -48.06
N ASP A 217 -37.04 -28.16 -48.72
CA ASP A 217 -37.42 -29.45 -48.10
C ASP A 217 -36.30 -30.47 -47.82
N ARG A 218 -36.71 -31.56 -47.15
CA ARG A 218 -35.88 -32.73 -46.77
C ARG A 218 -35.70 -33.71 -47.96
N PRO A 219 -34.74 -34.64 -47.90
CA PRO A 219 -35.15 -36.04 -47.64
C PRO A 219 -34.17 -36.80 -46.70
N ALA A 220 -34.45 -38.09 -46.46
CA ALA A 220 -33.79 -38.90 -45.42
C ALA A 220 -33.02 -40.12 -45.99
N GLY A 221 -32.12 -40.67 -45.17
CA GLY A 221 -31.47 -41.98 -45.35
C GLY A 221 -31.39 -42.71 -44.00
N ALA A 222 -31.36 -44.04 -44.00
CA ALA A 222 -31.45 -44.86 -42.78
C ALA A 222 -30.59 -46.13 -42.86
N GLY A 223 -30.19 -46.68 -41.71
CA GLY A 223 -29.68 -48.06 -41.60
C GLY A 223 -28.78 -48.36 -40.40
N GLY A 224 -29.06 -49.49 -39.72
CA GLY A 224 -28.05 -50.33 -39.07
C GLY A 224 -27.76 -50.17 -37.57
N GLY A 225 -28.36 -51.04 -36.73
CA GLY A 225 -27.59 -51.78 -35.70
C GLY A 225 -27.00 -53.06 -36.33
N PRO A 226 -26.14 -53.86 -35.65
CA PRO A 226 -26.31 -54.43 -34.29
C PRO A 226 -25.26 -53.88 -33.28
N ASP A 227 -25.29 -54.07 -31.94
CA ASP A 227 -25.75 -55.14 -31.02
C ASP A 227 -24.67 -56.21 -30.67
N ALA A 228 -24.72 -56.72 -29.43
CA ALA A 228 -23.88 -57.75 -28.78
C ALA A 228 -22.39 -57.40 -28.47
N THR A 229 -21.73 -57.88 -27.38
CA THR A 229 -22.12 -58.50 -26.08
C THR A 229 -20.88 -58.55 -25.15
N GLU A 230 -21.09 -58.53 -23.81
CA GLU A 230 -20.29 -59.26 -22.76
C GLU A 230 -18.76 -58.99 -22.61
N ASP A 231 -18.06 -59.31 -21.52
CA ASP A 231 -18.29 -59.38 -20.04
C ASP A 231 -16.85 -59.46 -19.43
N SER A 232 -16.44 -58.84 -18.31
CA SER A 232 -16.64 -59.37 -16.95
C SER A 232 -15.63 -58.80 -15.92
N HIS A 233 -16.07 -58.65 -14.66
CA HIS A 233 -15.36 -58.93 -13.39
C HIS A 233 -13.93 -58.35 -13.04
N ARG A 234 -13.95 -57.26 -12.24
CA ARG A 234 -13.35 -57.04 -10.86
C ARG A 234 -12.60 -58.20 -10.13
N PRO A 235 -11.84 -57.98 -9.01
CA PRO A 235 -11.31 -56.74 -8.37
C PRO A 235 -9.89 -56.80 -7.66
N ALA A 236 -9.46 -55.65 -7.08
CA ALA A 236 -8.70 -55.46 -5.79
C ALA A 236 -7.16 -55.64 -5.61
N ASN A 237 -6.49 -54.52 -5.24
CA ASN A 237 -5.55 -54.21 -4.10
C ASN A 237 -4.84 -55.31 -3.26
N PRO A 238 -3.74 -55.01 -2.47
CA PRO A 238 -2.78 -53.87 -2.51
C PRO A 238 -1.26 -54.18 -2.18
N ILE A 239 -0.38 -53.17 -2.34
CA ILE A 239 0.86 -52.77 -1.58
C ILE A 239 1.69 -53.84 -0.81
N PRO A 240 3.03 -53.91 -1.04
CA PRO A 240 4.00 -53.73 0.08
C PRO A 240 5.28 -52.90 -0.23
N VAL A 241 6.09 -52.64 0.81
CA VAL A 241 7.29 -51.76 0.87
C VAL A 241 8.59 -52.58 1.04
N SER A 242 9.79 -52.00 0.80
CA SER A 242 11.05 -52.38 1.48
C SER A 242 12.19 -51.35 1.34
N ARG A 243 13.24 -51.52 2.17
CA ARG A 243 14.53 -50.77 2.23
C ARG A 243 15.70 -51.74 1.96
N ASP A 244 16.94 -51.24 1.79
CA ASP A 244 18.13 -51.84 2.47
C ASP A 244 19.42 -50.97 2.42
N THR A 245 20.44 -51.38 3.21
CA THR A 245 21.81 -50.81 3.44
C THR A 245 22.76 -51.98 3.86
N PRO A 246 24.06 -51.86 4.28
CA PRO A 246 25.01 -50.73 4.50
C PRO A 246 26.34 -50.96 3.68
N ASP A 247 27.63 -50.68 4.05
CA ASP A 247 28.31 -50.13 5.23
C ASP A 247 29.73 -49.54 4.95
N ARG A 248 30.22 -48.71 5.89
CA ARG A 248 31.61 -48.50 6.43
C ARG A 248 32.91 -48.23 5.61
N THR A 249 33.66 -47.25 6.17
CA THR A 249 35.15 -47.14 6.38
C THR A 249 36.11 -46.84 5.19
N ALA A 250 37.27 -46.15 5.34
CA ALA A 250 37.90 -45.44 6.49
C ALA A 250 39.11 -44.51 6.12
N VAL A 251 39.44 -43.55 7.02
CA VAL A 251 40.79 -43.01 7.39
C VAL A 251 41.55 -42.01 6.45
N LEU A 252 42.23 -41.04 7.08
CA LEU A 252 43.21 -40.04 6.54
C LEU A 252 44.65 -40.40 6.98
N PRO A 253 45.74 -39.96 6.29
CA PRO A 253 46.44 -38.75 6.77
C PRO A 253 47.32 -37.91 5.77
N ASN A 254 47.65 -36.70 6.23
CA ASN A 254 48.69 -35.70 5.86
C ASN A 254 49.88 -36.03 4.91
N GLY A 255 50.33 -34.99 4.17
CA GLY A 255 51.69 -34.82 3.60
C GLY A 255 51.70 -34.09 2.25
N ALA A 256 51.83 -32.77 2.09
CA ALA A 256 52.88 -31.80 2.48
C ALA A 256 54.04 -31.61 1.46
N THR A 257 54.26 -30.33 1.09
CA THR A 257 55.50 -29.69 0.55
C THR A 257 55.99 -29.84 -0.92
N ARG A 258 56.40 -28.66 -1.44
CA ARG A 258 57.45 -28.34 -2.47
C ARG A 258 57.11 -28.24 -3.98
N THR A 259 57.12 -26.99 -4.42
CA THR A 259 57.59 -26.45 -5.74
C THR A 259 59.14 -26.52 -5.85
N PRO A 260 59.84 -26.04 -6.91
CA PRO A 260 59.41 -25.33 -8.13
C PRO A 260 60.06 -25.84 -9.47
N SER A 261 59.99 -25.01 -10.53
CA SER A 261 60.72 -25.10 -11.83
C SER A 261 60.14 -26.06 -12.89
N GLY A 262 60.16 -25.77 -14.19
CA GLY A 262 60.47 -24.48 -14.86
C GLY A 262 61.01 -24.64 -16.29
N ALA A 263 60.42 -23.90 -17.25
CA ALA A 263 60.83 -23.79 -18.67
C ALA A 263 60.72 -25.11 -19.51
N HIS A 264 60.78 -25.15 -20.86
CA HIS A 264 60.87 -24.07 -21.87
C HIS A 264 60.07 -24.40 -23.19
N PRO A 265 60.41 -24.01 -24.46
CA PRO A 265 59.38 -23.46 -25.38
C PRO A 265 59.18 -24.23 -26.71
N GLY A 266 58.43 -23.63 -27.65
CA GLY A 266 58.34 -24.07 -29.04
C GLY A 266 58.06 -22.93 -30.05
N ASN A 267 59.13 -22.48 -30.73
CA ASN A 267 59.27 -21.92 -32.10
C ASN A 267 58.08 -21.14 -32.74
N ALA A 268 58.18 -19.87 -33.18
CA ALA A 268 59.14 -19.22 -34.11
C ALA A 268 59.08 -19.79 -35.56
N HIS A 269 59.16 -19.03 -36.67
CA HIS A 269 59.44 -17.59 -36.93
C HIS A 269 58.43 -17.06 -38.00
N TYR A 270 58.56 -16.03 -38.86
CA TYR A 270 59.50 -14.91 -39.19
C TYR A 270 58.58 -13.87 -39.91
N ARG A 271 58.38 -12.57 -39.57
CA ARG A 271 59.19 -11.35 -39.27
C ARG A 271 59.39 -10.43 -40.50
N LEU A 272 59.70 -9.16 -40.18
CA LEU A 272 59.90 -7.96 -40.99
C LEU A 272 58.57 -7.18 -41.23
N ASP A 273 58.46 -5.86 -41.00
CA ASP A 273 59.27 -4.91 -40.19
C ASP A 273 58.36 -3.68 -39.82
N GLU A 274 58.70 -2.44 -39.45
CA GLU A 274 59.93 -1.61 -39.54
C GLU A 274 60.08 -0.62 -38.34
N THR A 275 60.39 0.68 -38.51
CA THR A 275 61.02 1.53 -37.46
C THR A 275 60.52 2.99 -37.27
N SER A 276 60.72 3.50 -36.02
CA SER A 276 61.14 4.87 -35.64
C SER A 276 60.24 6.14 -35.74
N THR A 277 59.81 6.60 -34.55
CA THR A 277 60.04 7.97 -33.96
C THR A 277 59.28 9.24 -34.44
N THR A 278 58.95 10.09 -33.43
CA THR A 278 58.77 11.58 -33.42
C THR A 278 57.35 12.21 -33.51
N ALA A 279 57.17 13.30 -32.74
CA ALA A 279 56.09 14.30 -32.83
C ALA A 279 56.40 15.34 -33.94
N ALA A 280 55.61 16.37 -34.28
CA ALA A 280 54.50 17.09 -33.60
C ALA A 280 53.49 17.63 -34.69
N PRO A 281 52.77 18.80 -34.64
CA PRO A 281 52.78 19.97 -33.74
C PRO A 281 51.39 20.41 -33.18
N ALA A 282 51.36 21.52 -32.44
CA ALA A 282 50.16 22.27 -32.08
C ALA A 282 50.09 23.63 -32.82
N ALA A 283 48.90 24.24 -32.87
CA ALA A 283 48.57 25.34 -33.80
C ALA A 283 49.00 26.75 -33.32
N PRO A 284 49.16 27.73 -34.24
CA PRO A 284 49.80 29.02 -33.93
C PRO A 284 48.80 30.16 -33.63
N TRP A 285 48.83 30.65 -32.39
CA TRP A 285 48.64 32.06 -32.08
C TRP A 285 49.63 32.43 -30.98
N ASP A 286 50.40 33.50 -31.21
CA ASP A 286 51.68 33.76 -30.55
C ASP A 286 51.70 35.19 -29.97
N ARG A 287 52.52 35.42 -28.93
CA ARG A 287 52.84 36.69 -28.25
C ARG A 287 51.70 37.43 -27.53
N PHE A 288 51.90 37.60 -26.22
CA PHE A 288 51.76 38.81 -25.38
C PHE A 288 51.64 38.32 -23.90
N THR A 289 52.52 38.63 -22.95
CA THR A 289 53.73 39.48 -22.96
C THR A 289 54.72 38.99 -21.88
N ASP A 290 56.03 39.13 -22.10
CA ASP A 290 57.09 38.69 -21.18
C ASP A 290 57.56 39.80 -20.21
N PRO A 291 57.73 39.51 -18.90
CA PRO A 291 58.54 40.31 -17.98
C PRO A 291 59.75 39.54 -17.41
N GLN A 292 60.93 40.14 -17.57
CA GLN A 292 62.26 39.61 -17.25
C GLN A 292 62.49 39.06 -15.82
N PRO A 293 63.48 38.15 -15.63
CA PRO A 293 63.80 37.57 -14.32
C PRO A 293 64.27 38.62 -13.30
N THR A 294 63.47 38.83 -12.26
CA THR A 294 63.85 39.66 -11.12
C THR A 294 64.76 38.91 -10.15
N ARG A 295 65.77 39.63 -9.64
CA ARG A 295 66.85 39.09 -8.81
C ARG A 295 66.33 38.74 -7.41
N GLN A 296 66.80 37.63 -6.84
CA GLN A 296 66.41 37.18 -5.50
C GLN A 296 66.59 38.29 -4.43
N LEU A 297 65.53 38.55 -3.67
CA LEU A 297 65.61 39.23 -2.37
C LEU A 297 65.48 38.15 -1.28
N ALA A 298 66.45 38.13 -0.36
CA ALA A 298 66.42 37.20 0.78
C ALA A 298 65.38 37.65 1.82
N GLY A 299 64.56 36.73 2.30
CA GLY A 299 63.60 37.01 3.39
C GLY A 299 62.15 36.56 3.15
N THR A 300 61.93 35.33 2.66
CA THR A 300 60.59 34.72 2.66
C THR A 300 60.57 33.55 3.65
N VAL A 301 59.77 33.63 4.71
CA VAL A 301 59.60 32.54 5.67
C VAL A 301 58.80 31.43 5.01
N SER A 302 59.46 30.32 4.70
CA SER A 302 58.81 29.13 4.15
C SER A 302 58.01 28.42 5.25
N LEU A 303 56.73 28.79 5.39
CA LEU A 303 55.78 28.06 6.23
C LEU A 303 55.45 26.71 5.58
N HIS A 304 56.35 25.73 5.75
CA HIS A 304 55.97 24.33 5.63
C HIS A 304 54.95 24.00 6.72
N ARG A 305 53.67 24.14 6.38
CA ARG A 305 52.60 23.42 7.08
C ARG A 305 52.94 21.94 6.97
N SER A 306 53.37 21.34 8.08
CA SER A 306 53.46 19.88 8.18
C SER A 306 52.14 19.30 7.70
N ALA A 307 52.20 18.37 6.74
CA ALA A 307 51.02 17.59 6.39
C ALA A 307 50.45 16.97 7.69
N PRO A 308 49.13 16.97 7.90
CA PRO A 308 48.55 16.27 9.04
C PRO A 308 49.09 14.85 9.03
N THR A 309 49.69 14.42 10.15
CA THR A 309 50.20 13.04 10.26
C THR A 309 49.07 12.10 9.92
N GLU A 310 49.22 11.32 8.84
CA GLU A 310 48.15 10.49 8.33
C GLU A 310 47.76 9.49 9.41
N GLN A 311 46.62 9.74 10.05
CA GLN A 311 46.15 8.92 11.16
C GLN A 311 45.92 7.52 10.61
N VAL A 312 46.69 6.55 11.12
CA VAL A 312 46.58 5.15 10.74
C VAL A 312 45.17 4.68 11.09
N ARG A 313 44.26 4.74 10.12
CA ARG A 313 42.89 4.28 10.28
C ARG A 313 42.94 2.79 10.52
N LEU A 314 42.52 2.37 11.71
CA LEU A 314 42.42 0.96 12.03
C LEU A 314 41.52 0.28 10.99
N PRO A 315 41.86 -0.93 10.52
CA PRO A 315 41.05 -1.63 9.54
C PRO A 315 39.62 -1.83 10.08
N ALA A 316 38.63 -1.68 9.21
CA ALA A 316 37.24 -1.96 9.55
C ALA A 316 37.07 -3.44 9.96
N PRO A 317 36.10 -3.76 10.84
CA PRO A 317 35.83 -5.15 11.22
C PRO A 317 35.28 -5.97 10.04
N PRO A 318 35.24 -7.32 10.15
CA PRO A 318 34.80 -8.20 9.06
C PRO A 318 33.35 -8.01 8.59
N ASP A 319 32.50 -7.45 9.45
CA ASP A 319 31.11 -7.07 9.14
C ASP A 319 30.91 -5.59 9.53
N PRO A 320 31.32 -4.63 8.68
CA PRO A 320 31.34 -3.21 9.03
C PRO A 320 29.94 -2.58 9.05
N ALA A 321 28.94 -3.19 8.39
CA ALA A 321 27.56 -2.71 8.45
C ALA A 321 26.91 -2.96 9.82
N ARG A 322 27.46 -3.88 10.61
CA ARG A 322 26.89 -4.34 11.87
C ARG A 322 27.63 -3.75 13.08
N ALA A 323 26.96 -2.85 13.79
CA ALA A 323 27.43 -2.35 15.09
C ALA A 323 27.48 -3.49 16.13
N ASP A 324 28.69 -3.90 16.55
CA ASP A 324 28.94 -5.03 17.44
C ASP A 324 30.32 -4.95 18.16
N TRP A 325 30.57 -5.89 19.08
CA TRP A 325 31.85 -6.09 19.76
C TRP A 325 32.80 -6.99 18.96
N TYR A 326 33.73 -6.38 18.22
CA TYR A 326 34.80 -7.10 17.53
C TYR A 326 36.06 -7.17 18.38
N ARG A 327 37.02 -8.04 18.03
CA ARG A 327 38.35 -8.00 18.66
C ARG A 327 39.03 -6.68 18.34
N ASP A 328 39.66 -6.07 19.34
CA ASP A 328 40.38 -4.80 19.16
C ASP A 328 41.61 -5.01 18.26
N PRO A 329 41.75 -4.27 17.14
CA PRO A 329 42.93 -4.38 16.27
C PRO A 329 44.24 -4.03 16.98
N GLU A 330 44.18 -3.26 18.08
CA GLU A 330 45.34 -2.86 18.88
C GLU A 330 45.63 -3.81 20.05
N ASP A 331 44.63 -4.51 20.58
CA ASP A 331 44.74 -5.38 21.76
C ASP A 331 43.90 -6.68 21.60
N PRO A 332 44.48 -7.75 21.02
CA PRO A 332 43.74 -8.98 20.73
C PRO A 332 43.16 -9.76 21.93
N VAL A 333 43.42 -9.34 23.19
CA VAL A 333 42.73 -9.88 24.38
C VAL A 333 41.53 -9.02 24.84
N ARG A 334 41.25 -7.92 24.13
CA ARG A 334 40.05 -7.10 24.30
C ARG A 334 39.10 -7.18 23.10
N LEU A 335 37.85 -6.86 23.40
CA LEU A 335 36.85 -6.46 22.44
C LEU A 335 36.81 -4.93 22.41
N ARG A 336 36.57 -4.35 21.24
CA ARG A 336 36.34 -2.91 21.03
C ARG A 336 35.03 -2.73 20.27
N TRP A 337 34.25 -1.72 20.64
CA TRP A 337 32.94 -1.51 20.04
C TRP A 337 33.07 -0.74 18.72
N TRP A 338 32.46 -1.30 17.67
CA TRP A 338 32.24 -0.64 16.38
C TRP A 338 30.80 -0.11 16.36
N ASP A 339 30.62 1.18 16.07
CA ASP A 339 29.31 1.83 16.11
C ASP A 339 28.49 1.70 14.80
N GLY A 340 29.09 1.12 13.75
CA GLY A 340 28.54 1.05 12.40
C GLY A 340 29.39 1.81 11.39
N GLU A 341 30.13 2.83 11.84
CA GLU A 341 30.98 3.67 10.98
C GLU A 341 32.45 3.66 11.40
N ARG A 342 32.73 3.47 12.69
CA ARG A 342 34.07 3.64 13.28
C ARG A 342 34.28 2.83 14.56
N TRP A 343 35.57 2.69 14.91
CA TRP A 343 36.00 2.15 16.19
C TRP A 343 35.88 3.20 17.29
N THR A 344 34.98 2.96 18.24
CA THR A 344 34.82 3.83 19.43
C THR A 344 35.97 3.67 20.42
N ALA A 345 35.94 4.44 21.51
CA ALA A 345 36.90 4.33 22.62
C ALA A 345 36.58 3.15 23.57
N ASP A 346 35.38 2.58 23.50
CA ASP A 346 34.91 1.56 24.43
C ASP A 346 35.58 0.21 24.21
N ARG A 347 36.18 -0.34 25.29
CA ARG A 347 36.89 -1.63 25.29
C ARG A 347 36.41 -2.52 26.45
N ARG A 348 36.27 -3.83 26.19
CA ARG A 348 35.87 -4.87 27.16
C ARG A 348 36.85 -6.04 27.12
N PRO A 349 37.00 -6.84 28.19
CA PRO A 349 37.80 -8.06 28.13
C PRO A 349 37.14 -9.12 27.23
N VAL A 350 37.94 -9.93 26.51
CA VAL A 350 37.44 -11.14 25.84
C VAL A 350 37.13 -12.20 26.91
N THR A 351 35.88 -12.23 27.38
CA THR A 351 35.41 -13.24 28.34
C THR A 351 35.37 -14.61 27.69
N ARG A 352 36.27 -15.52 28.12
CA ARG A 352 36.17 -16.95 27.76
C ARG A 352 35.08 -17.60 28.63
N PRO A 353 34.21 -18.47 28.08
CA PRO A 353 33.18 -19.13 28.87
C PRO A 353 33.81 -20.13 29.86
N HIS A 354 33.95 -19.71 31.11
CA HIS A 354 34.31 -20.55 32.24
C HIS A 354 33.12 -20.65 33.20
N ALA A 355 32.79 -21.86 33.66
CA ALA A 355 31.61 -22.18 34.47
C ALA A 355 31.53 -21.50 35.86
N HIS A 356 32.49 -20.62 36.18
CA HIS A 356 32.60 -19.91 37.45
C HIS A 356 32.72 -18.39 37.28
N GLU A 357 32.62 -17.85 36.06
CA GLU A 357 32.80 -16.41 35.76
C GLU A 357 31.61 -15.89 34.93
N CYS A 358 31.21 -14.64 35.15
CA CYS A 358 30.06 -14.02 34.49
C CYS A 358 30.42 -13.59 33.05
N GLU A 359 29.69 -14.06 32.05
CA GLU A 359 30.01 -13.74 30.64
C GLU A 359 29.84 -12.25 30.31
N ARG A 360 28.97 -11.50 31.01
CA ARG A 360 28.76 -10.06 30.80
C ARG A 360 29.92 -9.19 31.35
N CYS A 361 30.40 -9.48 32.57
CA CYS A 361 31.34 -8.61 33.32
C CYS A 361 32.63 -9.28 33.85
N GLY A 362 32.80 -10.60 33.70
CA GLY A 362 33.96 -11.35 34.21
C GLY A 362 33.95 -11.68 35.71
N ALA A 363 33.00 -11.16 36.50
CA ALA A 363 32.95 -11.41 37.95
C ALA A 363 32.69 -12.89 38.29
N ARG A 364 33.34 -13.42 39.33
CA ARG A 364 33.17 -14.83 39.75
C ARG A 364 31.76 -15.12 40.27
N ARG A 365 31.07 -16.06 39.60
CA ARG A 365 29.75 -16.58 39.95
C ARG A 365 29.85 -17.45 41.22
N ARG A 366 29.02 -17.18 42.24
CA ARG A 366 28.81 -18.12 43.36
C ARG A 366 27.80 -19.21 42.96
N ARG A 367 28.05 -20.45 43.36
CA ARG A 367 27.27 -21.63 42.95
C ARG A 367 25.84 -21.60 43.54
N ARG A 368 24.81 -21.69 42.71
CA ARG A 368 23.48 -22.20 43.11
C ARG A 368 23.44 -23.72 42.87
N VAL A 369 22.59 -24.44 43.60
CA VAL A 369 22.60 -25.91 43.65
C VAL A 369 22.02 -26.55 42.37
N PHE A 370 21.09 -25.88 41.71
CA PHE A 370 20.53 -26.26 40.40
C PHE A 370 20.35 -25.01 39.50
N GLY A 371 20.35 -25.21 38.18
CA GLY A 371 19.87 -24.21 37.20
C GLY A 371 20.94 -23.33 36.51
N GLY A 372 21.56 -23.85 35.44
CA GLY A 372 22.11 -23.04 34.34
C GLY A 372 23.28 -22.08 34.61
N HIS A 373 23.45 -21.11 33.70
CA HIS A 373 24.52 -20.11 33.69
C HIS A 373 23.94 -18.68 33.61
N GLN A 374 23.13 -18.28 34.60
CA GLN A 374 22.70 -16.88 34.69
C GLN A 374 23.90 -15.91 34.92
N PRO A 375 23.77 -14.62 34.56
CA PRO A 375 24.73 -13.60 34.98
C PRO A 375 24.89 -13.54 36.52
N CYS A 376 25.94 -12.87 37.01
CA CYS A 376 26.06 -12.58 38.44
C CYS A 376 24.90 -11.67 38.90
N SER A 377 24.56 -11.69 40.19
CA SER A 377 23.33 -11.06 40.70
C SER A 377 23.21 -9.56 40.42
N SER A 378 24.31 -8.81 40.34
CA SER A 378 24.29 -7.41 39.88
C SER A 378 23.91 -7.31 38.40
N CYS A 379 24.65 -8.00 37.52
CA CYS A 379 24.39 -8.02 36.09
C CYS A 379 23.05 -8.66 35.69
N ALA A 380 22.42 -9.44 36.57
CA ALA A 380 21.05 -9.89 36.42
C ALA A 380 20.05 -8.72 36.58
N VAL A 381 20.14 -7.98 37.69
CA VAL A 381 19.33 -6.78 37.94
C VAL A 381 19.58 -5.71 36.87
N GLU A 382 20.85 -5.41 36.56
CA GLU A 382 21.23 -4.47 35.49
C GLU A 382 20.72 -4.89 34.10
N THR A 383 20.46 -6.19 33.86
CA THR A 383 19.87 -6.69 32.61
C THR A 383 18.35 -6.57 32.64
N GLU A 384 17.71 -6.87 33.78
CA GLU A 384 16.26 -6.74 33.99
C GLU A 384 15.81 -5.27 33.88
N GLU A 385 16.48 -4.35 34.58
CA GLU A 385 16.26 -2.90 34.49
C GLU A 385 16.45 -2.38 33.05
N PHE A 386 17.53 -2.80 32.38
CA PHE A 386 17.75 -2.42 30.98
C PHE A 386 16.65 -2.96 30.06
N LEU A 387 16.22 -4.21 30.22
CA LEU A 387 15.19 -4.82 29.39
C LEU A 387 13.81 -4.16 29.56
N ILE A 388 13.46 -3.66 30.75
CA ILE A 388 12.22 -2.89 30.98
C ILE A 388 12.21 -1.59 30.16
N HIS A 389 13.31 -0.83 30.19
CA HIS A 389 13.45 0.39 29.40
C HIS A 389 13.57 0.10 27.90
N TRP A 390 14.32 -0.93 27.52
CA TRP A 390 14.48 -1.38 26.14
C TRP A 390 13.15 -1.83 25.54
N HIS A 391 12.36 -2.65 26.24
CA HIS A 391 11.01 -3.08 25.82
C HIS A 391 10.12 -1.86 25.56
N THR A 392 10.17 -0.85 26.43
CA THR A 392 9.38 0.37 26.28
C THR A 392 9.79 1.19 25.04
N ARG A 393 11.08 1.20 24.67
CA ARG A 393 11.54 1.79 23.40
C ARG A 393 11.16 0.90 22.20
N ALA A 394 11.29 -0.42 22.32
CA ALA A 394 10.98 -1.39 21.27
C ALA A 394 9.48 -1.39 20.89
N ALA A 395 8.58 -1.37 21.87
CA ALA A 395 7.15 -1.24 21.64
C ALA A 395 6.81 0.07 20.90
N ARG A 396 7.48 1.19 21.21
CA ARG A 396 7.31 2.46 20.48
C ARG A 396 7.76 2.34 19.03
N VAL A 397 8.97 1.83 18.78
CA VAL A 397 9.50 1.64 17.42
C VAL A 397 8.60 0.71 16.60
N LEU A 398 8.09 -0.38 17.19
CA LEU A 398 7.06 -1.22 16.54
C LEU A 398 5.79 -0.43 16.21
N THR A 399 5.32 0.47 17.09
CA THR A 399 4.13 1.28 16.78
C THR A 399 4.35 2.34 15.70
N SER A 400 5.56 2.90 15.55
CA SER A 400 5.90 3.99 14.62
C SER A 400 6.53 3.52 13.30
N ALA A 401 7.69 2.87 13.36
CA ALA A 401 8.51 2.48 12.21
C ALA A 401 8.40 0.98 11.85
N GLY A 402 7.98 0.14 12.79
CA GLY A 402 7.86 -1.31 12.61
C GLY A 402 9.15 -2.10 12.91
N PRO A 403 9.21 -3.39 12.56
CA PRO A 403 10.31 -4.30 12.87
C PRO A 403 11.49 -4.21 11.87
N ARG A 404 11.67 -3.08 11.18
CA ARG A 404 12.69 -2.85 10.13
C ARG A 404 13.25 -1.42 10.22
N GLY A 405 14.40 -1.20 9.59
CA GLY A 405 15.01 0.14 9.48
C GLY A 405 15.92 0.55 10.65
N PRO A 406 16.43 1.79 10.64
CA PRO A 406 17.53 2.22 11.52
C PRO A 406 17.14 2.26 13.01
N GLU A 407 15.94 2.72 13.36
CA GLU A 407 15.46 2.73 14.75
C GLU A 407 15.41 1.31 15.37
N TRP A 408 15.15 0.30 14.53
CA TRP A 408 15.11 -1.10 14.93
C TRP A 408 16.51 -1.69 15.07
N GLU A 409 17.44 -1.41 14.14
CA GLU A 409 18.83 -1.83 14.29
C GLU A 409 19.55 -1.14 15.46
N GLU A 410 19.23 0.13 15.78
CA GLU A 410 19.71 0.79 17.00
C GLU A 410 19.27 0.04 18.27
N LEU A 411 18.03 -0.45 18.31
CA LEU A 411 17.52 -1.23 19.44
C LEU A 411 18.33 -2.52 19.62
N TRP A 412 18.59 -3.26 18.55
CA TRP A 412 19.42 -4.47 18.62
C TRP A 412 20.89 -4.15 18.87
N ALA A 413 21.44 -3.07 18.32
CA ALA A 413 22.78 -2.58 18.63
C ALA A 413 22.95 -2.24 20.11
N SER A 414 21.93 -1.66 20.76
CA SER A 414 21.99 -1.36 22.20
C SER A 414 22.08 -2.62 23.08
N LEU A 415 21.42 -3.72 22.69
CA LEU A 415 21.54 -5.03 23.34
C LEU A 415 22.93 -5.64 23.12
N ARG A 416 23.44 -5.58 21.88
CA ARG A 416 24.79 -6.03 21.51
C ARG A 416 25.84 -5.26 22.33
N TYR A 417 25.72 -3.94 22.43
CA TYR A 417 26.57 -3.07 23.27
C TYR A 417 26.54 -3.49 24.75
N GLN A 418 25.36 -3.72 25.32
CA GLN A 418 25.19 -4.18 26.70
C GLN A 418 25.58 -5.64 26.93
N ARG A 419 25.84 -6.41 25.86
CA ARG A 419 26.12 -7.85 25.87
C ARG A 419 25.01 -8.66 26.54
N ILE A 420 23.76 -8.31 26.22
CA ILE A 420 22.54 -9.00 26.65
C ILE A 420 22.13 -10.01 25.57
N ASP A 421 21.65 -11.18 26.00
CA ASP A 421 21.22 -12.25 25.09
C ASP A 421 19.98 -11.83 24.29
N ALA A 422 20.03 -12.02 22.97
CA ALA A 422 18.91 -11.74 22.07
C ALA A 422 17.68 -12.62 22.38
N ALA A 423 17.85 -13.81 22.97
CA ALA A 423 16.74 -14.65 23.42
C ALA A 423 15.98 -14.01 24.59
N ALA A 424 16.70 -13.39 25.55
CA ALA A 424 16.08 -12.66 26.66
C ALA A 424 15.33 -11.42 26.17
N ALA A 425 15.87 -10.71 25.17
CA ALA A 425 15.20 -9.59 24.53
C ALA A 425 13.96 -10.02 23.73
N ARG A 426 14.01 -11.14 22.98
CA ARG A 426 12.85 -11.68 22.27
C ARG A 426 11.72 -12.07 23.23
N ALA A 427 12.03 -12.74 24.33
CA ALA A 427 11.03 -13.08 25.37
C ALA A 427 10.42 -11.83 26.04
N ALA A 428 11.21 -10.77 26.25
CA ALA A 428 10.69 -9.49 26.75
C ALA A 428 9.85 -8.72 25.70
N LEU A 429 10.09 -8.95 24.42
CA LEU A 429 9.40 -8.31 23.29
C LEU A 429 8.09 -8.99 22.90
N GLU A 430 7.97 -10.31 23.14
CA GLU A 430 6.89 -11.18 22.66
C GLU A 430 5.47 -10.58 22.81
N PRO A 431 5.06 -9.98 23.94
CA PRO A 431 3.72 -9.39 24.06
C PRO A 431 3.48 -8.20 23.13
N ALA A 432 4.49 -7.33 22.95
CA ALA A 432 4.41 -6.17 22.06
C ALA A 432 4.50 -6.57 20.59
N ALA A 433 5.30 -7.58 20.27
CA ALA A 433 5.41 -8.17 18.94
C ALA A 433 4.08 -8.83 18.51
N LEU A 434 3.43 -9.57 19.41
CA LEU A 434 2.11 -10.14 19.19
C LEU A 434 1.05 -9.06 18.92
N GLN A 435 0.95 -8.05 19.79
CA GLN A 435 0.00 -6.93 19.61
C GLN A 435 0.25 -6.16 18.29
N TYR A 436 1.50 -6.03 17.85
CA TYR A 436 1.82 -5.44 16.54
C TYR A 436 1.23 -6.27 15.39
N VAL A 437 1.39 -7.59 15.40
CA VAL A 437 0.84 -8.49 14.37
C VAL A 437 -0.69 -8.55 14.44
N GLU A 438 -1.29 -8.64 15.62
CA GLU A 438 -2.75 -8.66 15.75
C GLU A 438 -3.40 -7.36 15.26
N ARG A 439 -2.76 -6.20 15.50
CA ARG A 439 -3.16 -4.91 14.90
C ARG A 439 -3.10 -4.97 13.38
N ARG A 440 -2.02 -5.48 12.78
CA ARG A 440 -1.89 -5.62 11.32
C ARG A 440 -2.97 -6.55 10.72
N VAL A 441 -3.23 -7.69 11.36
CA VAL A 441 -4.31 -8.62 10.96
C VAL A 441 -5.68 -7.96 11.05
N ALA A 442 -5.99 -7.28 12.17
CA ALA A 442 -7.26 -6.58 12.32
C ALA A 442 -7.45 -5.48 11.27
N PHE A 443 -6.39 -4.73 10.94
CA PHE A 443 -6.42 -3.71 9.90
C PHE A 443 -6.69 -4.32 8.52
N ALA A 444 -6.00 -5.41 8.15
CA ALA A 444 -6.23 -6.12 6.89
C ALA A 444 -7.66 -6.71 6.77
N PHE A 445 -8.30 -7.04 7.89
CA PHE A 445 -9.68 -7.57 7.89
C PHE A 445 -10.79 -6.50 7.87
N ALA A 446 -10.48 -5.24 8.16
CA ALA A 446 -11.49 -4.23 8.51
C ALA A 446 -12.56 -3.97 7.42
N ASP A 447 -12.18 -4.06 6.14
CA ASP A 447 -13.04 -3.87 4.96
C ASP A 447 -13.53 -5.19 4.34
N GLY A 448 -13.12 -6.33 4.89
CA GLY A 448 -13.43 -7.65 4.34
C GLY A 448 -12.74 -7.97 3.00
N GLN A 449 -11.72 -7.21 2.59
CA GLN A 449 -10.95 -7.41 1.36
C GLN A 449 -9.43 -7.35 1.60
N ILE A 450 -8.84 -8.48 2.03
CA ILE A 450 -7.38 -8.59 2.22
C ILE A 450 -6.68 -8.50 0.86
N SER A 451 -5.84 -7.49 0.65
CA SER A 451 -4.96 -7.38 -0.53
C SER A 451 -3.79 -8.37 -0.49
N ALA A 452 -3.02 -8.48 -1.59
CA ALA A 452 -1.77 -9.26 -1.55
C ALA A 452 -0.73 -8.61 -0.62
N GLU A 453 -0.62 -7.29 -0.70
CA GLU A 453 0.32 -6.48 0.09
C GLU A 453 0.06 -6.61 1.59
N GLU A 454 -1.19 -6.48 2.07
CA GLU A 454 -1.54 -6.66 3.49
C GLU A 454 -1.35 -8.09 4.00
N TYR A 455 -1.45 -9.10 3.12
CA TYR A 455 -1.14 -10.49 3.47
C TYR A 455 0.37 -10.67 3.67
N ASP A 456 1.17 -10.21 2.72
CA ASP A 456 2.62 -10.31 2.77
C ASP A 456 3.21 -9.47 3.92
N ASP A 457 2.67 -8.28 4.21
CA ASP A 457 3.09 -7.43 5.34
C ASP A 457 2.92 -8.12 6.71
N VAL A 458 1.87 -8.93 6.87
CA VAL A 458 1.65 -9.74 8.09
C VAL A 458 2.64 -10.90 8.16
N GLU A 459 2.89 -11.61 7.06
CA GLU A 459 3.86 -12.72 7.03
C GLU A 459 5.30 -12.23 7.25
N TYR A 460 5.67 -11.07 6.69
CA TYR A 460 6.93 -10.39 6.97
C TYR A 460 7.04 -10.01 8.44
N ALA A 461 6.02 -9.39 9.03
CA ALA A 461 6.01 -9.02 10.45
C ALA A 461 6.21 -10.23 11.38
N ILE A 462 5.47 -11.33 11.13
CA ILE A 462 5.62 -12.58 11.90
C ILE A 462 7.05 -13.12 11.77
N THR A 463 7.62 -13.09 10.57
CA THR A 463 8.96 -13.63 10.27
C THR A 463 10.08 -12.81 10.90
N ASP A 464 10.06 -11.48 10.76
CA ASP A 464 11.10 -10.59 11.31
C ASP A 464 11.13 -10.64 12.84
N LEU A 465 9.94 -10.64 13.46
CA LEU A 465 9.78 -10.76 14.92
C LEU A 465 10.13 -12.17 15.42
N GLY A 466 10.09 -13.19 14.54
CA GLY A 466 10.35 -14.59 14.85
C GLY A 466 9.26 -15.23 15.71
N LEU A 467 8.00 -14.83 15.49
CA LEU A 467 6.85 -15.31 16.25
C LEU A 467 6.40 -16.69 15.75
N SER A 468 5.95 -17.55 16.68
CA SER A 468 5.48 -18.91 16.40
C SER A 468 4.54 -19.41 17.49
N GLY A 469 3.82 -20.51 17.23
CA GLY A 469 2.88 -21.12 18.17
C GLY A 469 1.40 -20.94 17.79
N PRO A 470 0.48 -21.58 18.52
CA PRO A 470 -0.89 -21.83 18.05
C PRO A 470 -1.71 -20.58 17.76
N LEU A 471 -1.45 -19.48 18.47
CA LEU A 471 -2.07 -18.17 18.21
C LEU A 471 -1.64 -17.60 16.85
N ILE A 472 -0.35 -17.68 16.53
CA ILE A 472 0.20 -17.26 15.23
C ILE A 472 -0.33 -18.17 14.12
N ASP A 473 -0.42 -19.48 14.37
CA ASP A 473 -0.94 -20.44 13.40
C ASP A 473 -2.44 -20.20 13.09
N GLU A 474 -3.25 -19.83 14.08
CA GLU A 474 -4.64 -19.41 13.84
C GLU A 474 -4.72 -18.06 13.10
N LEU A 475 -3.89 -17.07 13.44
CA LEU A 475 -3.84 -15.78 12.73
C LEU A 475 -3.46 -15.98 11.25
N ARG A 476 -2.48 -16.86 10.96
CA ARG A 476 -2.12 -17.28 9.59
C ARG A 476 -3.28 -17.96 8.88
N SER A 477 -3.91 -18.95 9.51
CA SER A 477 -5.07 -19.67 8.94
C SER A 477 -6.22 -18.71 8.63
N ARG A 478 -6.45 -17.73 9.50
CA ARG A 478 -7.44 -16.67 9.34
C ARG A 478 -7.10 -15.77 8.14
N MET A 479 -5.89 -15.20 8.09
CA MET A 479 -5.40 -14.38 6.96
C MET A 479 -5.49 -15.12 5.62
N GLY A 480 -5.05 -16.38 5.57
CA GLY A 480 -5.10 -17.21 4.36
C GLY A 480 -6.52 -17.43 3.85
N ARG A 481 -7.49 -17.72 4.75
CA ARG A 481 -8.91 -17.82 4.38
C ARG A 481 -9.46 -16.47 3.90
N GLY A 482 -9.12 -15.37 4.56
CA GLY A 482 -9.54 -14.03 4.15
C GLY A 482 -9.04 -13.63 2.76
N ARG A 483 -7.76 -13.85 2.47
CA ARG A 483 -7.18 -13.57 1.14
C ARG A 483 -7.76 -14.48 0.05
N ALA A 484 -8.05 -15.75 0.36
CA ALA A 484 -8.74 -16.65 -0.56
C ALA A 484 -10.17 -16.17 -0.91
N LEU A 485 -10.96 -15.77 0.08
CA LEU A 485 -12.30 -15.19 -0.14
C LEU A 485 -12.24 -13.86 -0.93
N SER A 486 -11.21 -13.05 -0.71
CA SER A 486 -10.99 -11.79 -1.43
C SER A 486 -10.69 -12.03 -2.92
N ARG A 487 -9.81 -12.99 -3.24
CA ARG A 487 -9.51 -13.42 -4.62
C ARG A 487 -10.75 -13.92 -5.36
N LEU A 488 -11.57 -14.78 -4.72
CA LEU A 488 -12.82 -15.25 -5.32
C LEU A 488 -13.75 -14.07 -5.68
N ARG A 489 -13.94 -13.11 -4.76
CA ARG A 489 -14.70 -11.88 -5.00
C ARG A 489 -14.12 -11.00 -6.11
N GLU A 490 -12.79 -10.90 -6.22
CA GLU A 490 -12.10 -10.16 -7.27
C GLU A 490 -12.42 -10.72 -8.68
N GLY A 491 -12.77 -12.00 -8.77
CA GLY A 491 -13.08 -12.74 -10.01
C GLY A 491 -12.05 -13.83 -10.34
N ASP A 492 -11.12 -14.12 -9.43
CA ASP A 492 -10.13 -15.19 -9.55
C ASP A 492 -10.76 -16.52 -9.11
N LEU A 493 -11.59 -17.09 -10.00
CA LEU A 493 -12.31 -18.34 -9.78
C LEU A 493 -11.60 -19.52 -10.47
N PRO A 494 -11.43 -20.67 -9.80
CA PRO A 494 -10.88 -21.86 -10.43
C PRO A 494 -11.85 -22.43 -11.47
N ALA A 495 -11.34 -22.98 -12.57
CA ALA A 495 -12.14 -23.82 -13.47
C ALA A 495 -12.06 -25.29 -13.01
N ILE A 496 -13.20 -25.94 -12.84
CA ILE A 496 -13.33 -27.31 -12.34
C ILE A 496 -13.89 -28.21 -13.46
N ALA A 497 -13.25 -29.36 -13.68
CA ALA A 497 -13.74 -30.37 -14.61
C ALA A 497 -14.85 -31.22 -13.95
N THR A 498 -16.06 -31.17 -14.50
CA THR A 498 -17.23 -31.93 -14.03
C THR A 498 -17.66 -32.95 -15.11
N PRO A 499 -17.06 -34.16 -15.17
CA PRO A 499 -17.26 -35.10 -16.28
C PRO A 499 -18.69 -35.64 -16.38
N ASP A 500 -19.43 -35.71 -15.28
CA ASP A 500 -20.82 -36.19 -15.23
C ASP A 500 -21.87 -35.13 -15.61
N LEU A 501 -21.43 -33.96 -16.10
CA LEU A 501 -22.31 -32.83 -16.41
C LEU A 501 -22.25 -32.49 -17.89
N HIS A 502 -23.40 -32.55 -18.57
CA HIS A 502 -23.52 -32.02 -19.94
C HIS A 502 -23.53 -30.48 -19.88
N LEU A 503 -22.51 -29.88 -20.48
CA LEU A 503 -22.26 -28.45 -20.54
C LEU A 503 -22.41 -27.97 -21.98
N ASP A 504 -22.85 -26.72 -22.17
CA ASP A 504 -22.76 -26.09 -23.48
C ASP A 504 -21.28 -25.94 -23.92
N ALA A 505 -21.05 -25.75 -25.22
CA ALA A 505 -19.78 -25.18 -25.67
C ALA A 505 -19.46 -23.87 -24.91
N GLU A 506 -18.19 -23.74 -24.51
CA GLU A 506 -17.62 -22.60 -23.76
C GLU A 506 -18.24 -22.37 -22.35
N GLU A 507 -19.07 -23.29 -21.84
CA GLU A 507 -19.51 -23.25 -20.44
C GLU A 507 -18.46 -23.91 -19.52
N LEU A 508 -17.87 -23.11 -18.63
CA LEU A 508 -16.94 -23.58 -17.60
C LEU A 508 -17.64 -23.60 -16.25
N VAL A 509 -17.34 -24.58 -15.41
CA VAL A 509 -17.83 -24.67 -14.03
C VAL A 509 -16.79 -24.10 -13.07
N TYR A 510 -17.22 -23.17 -12.22
CA TYR A 510 -16.42 -22.58 -11.15
C TYR A 510 -16.56 -23.32 -9.81
N LEU A 511 -17.77 -23.85 -9.52
CA LEU A 511 -18.05 -24.65 -8.32
C LEU A 511 -19.10 -25.72 -8.63
N ASP A 512 -18.98 -26.86 -7.94
CA ASP A 512 -19.96 -27.94 -7.90
C ASP A 512 -19.95 -28.51 -6.47
N ILE A 513 -20.95 -28.16 -5.67
CA ILE A 513 -20.98 -28.45 -4.23
C ILE A 513 -22.33 -29.03 -3.79
N ALA A 514 -22.33 -29.81 -2.70
CA ALA A 514 -23.57 -30.21 -2.04
C ALA A 514 -24.25 -28.99 -1.39
N ALA A 515 -25.56 -28.86 -1.58
CA ALA A 515 -26.36 -27.74 -1.06
C ALA A 515 -27.80 -28.15 -0.78
N THR A 516 -28.45 -27.45 0.15
CA THR A 516 -29.88 -27.60 0.45
C THR A 516 -30.63 -26.37 -0.01
N HIS A 517 -31.49 -26.49 -1.02
CA HIS A 517 -32.33 -25.39 -1.47
C HIS A 517 -33.53 -25.22 -0.53
N ILE A 518 -33.66 -24.03 0.06
CA ILE A 518 -34.72 -23.64 0.97
C ILE A 518 -35.75 -22.81 0.20
N ARG A 519 -37.03 -23.19 0.30
CA ARG A 519 -38.16 -22.42 -0.25
C ARG A 519 -39.15 -22.05 0.83
N GLU A 520 -39.33 -20.76 1.05
CA GLU A 520 -40.41 -20.27 1.90
C GLU A 520 -41.78 -20.58 1.30
N LEU A 521 -42.65 -21.15 2.14
CA LEU A 521 -44.04 -21.50 1.80
C LEU A 521 -44.94 -21.08 2.97
N ALA A 522 -46.23 -20.87 2.70
CA ALA A 522 -47.23 -20.53 3.73
C ALA A 522 -47.51 -21.65 4.78
N ARG A 523 -46.67 -22.69 4.83
CA ARG A 523 -46.67 -23.78 5.83
C ARG A 523 -45.29 -23.97 6.49
N GLY A 524 -44.40 -22.98 6.37
CA GLY A 524 -42.99 -23.05 6.77
C GLY A 524 -42.05 -23.43 5.62
N PRO A 525 -40.72 -23.33 5.83
CA PRO A 525 -39.71 -23.60 4.81
C PRO A 525 -39.72 -25.05 4.34
N LYS A 526 -39.65 -25.25 3.02
CA LYS A 526 -39.36 -26.55 2.42
C LYS A 526 -37.91 -26.61 1.97
N HIS A 527 -37.12 -27.42 2.68
CA HIS A 527 -35.79 -27.84 2.31
C HIS A 527 -35.84 -28.88 1.16
N THR A 528 -34.81 -28.93 0.34
CA THR A 528 -34.63 -29.95 -0.71
C THR A 528 -33.13 -30.09 -1.00
N ASP A 529 -32.57 -31.27 -0.75
CA ASP A 529 -31.14 -31.53 -0.89
C ASP A 529 -30.75 -31.76 -2.36
N GLY A 530 -29.51 -31.41 -2.71
CA GLY A 530 -29.01 -31.54 -4.08
C GLY A 530 -27.59 -31.02 -4.28
N ARG A 531 -27.26 -30.70 -5.54
CA ARG A 531 -26.01 -30.04 -5.93
C ARG A 531 -26.29 -28.63 -6.42
N LEU A 532 -25.41 -27.69 -6.04
CA LEU A 532 -25.35 -26.34 -6.56
C LEU A 532 -24.11 -26.20 -7.45
N ILE A 533 -24.36 -25.89 -8.72
CA ILE A 533 -23.35 -25.76 -9.78
C ILE A 533 -23.31 -24.30 -10.21
N VAL A 534 -22.11 -23.73 -10.24
CA VAL A 534 -21.85 -22.33 -10.61
C VAL A 534 -21.07 -22.33 -11.92
N SER A 535 -21.62 -21.80 -13.02
CA SER A 535 -20.96 -21.76 -14.33
C SER A 535 -20.72 -20.35 -14.85
N THR A 536 -19.95 -20.21 -15.94
CA THR A 536 -19.80 -18.96 -16.70
C THR A 536 -21.14 -18.37 -17.17
N LYS A 537 -22.17 -19.21 -17.38
CA LYS A 537 -23.48 -18.80 -17.91
C LYS A 537 -24.55 -18.60 -16.83
N LYS A 538 -24.57 -19.43 -15.78
CA LYS A 538 -25.68 -19.49 -14.83
C LYS A 538 -25.34 -20.18 -13.51
N LEU A 539 -26.15 -19.90 -12.50
CA LEU A 539 -26.29 -20.70 -11.29
C LEU A 539 -27.34 -21.81 -11.53
N ARG A 540 -27.02 -23.06 -11.23
CA ARG A 540 -27.90 -24.22 -11.41
C ARG A 540 -27.96 -25.05 -10.14
N PHE A 541 -29.16 -25.25 -9.58
CA PHE A 541 -29.42 -26.22 -8.52
C PHE A 541 -30.13 -27.45 -9.08
N VAL A 542 -29.68 -28.64 -8.68
CA VAL A 542 -30.24 -29.94 -9.05
C VAL A 542 -30.52 -30.76 -7.80
N GLY A 543 -31.81 -30.89 -7.42
CA GLY A 543 -32.25 -31.66 -6.27
C GLY A 543 -33.51 -32.49 -6.55
N ALA A 544 -33.87 -33.37 -5.60
CA ALA A 544 -34.95 -34.34 -5.79
C ALA A 544 -36.33 -33.67 -6.01
N GLY A 545 -36.81 -33.71 -7.26
CA GLY A 545 -38.08 -33.07 -7.65
C GLY A 545 -38.07 -31.54 -7.64
N ALA A 546 -36.90 -30.90 -7.62
CA ALA A 546 -36.76 -29.45 -7.75
C ALA A 546 -35.42 -29.07 -8.41
N GLY A 547 -35.48 -28.52 -9.62
CA GLY A 547 -34.36 -27.84 -10.26
C GLY A 547 -34.60 -26.33 -10.29
N VAL A 548 -33.52 -25.54 -10.21
CA VAL A 548 -33.55 -24.07 -10.36
C VAL A 548 -32.40 -23.66 -11.27
N GLU A 549 -32.68 -22.92 -12.33
CA GLU A 549 -31.64 -22.24 -13.13
C GLU A 549 -31.82 -20.73 -13.04
N LEU A 550 -30.76 -20.01 -12.65
CA LEU A 550 -30.70 -18.56 -12.55
C LEU A 550 -29.55 -18.04 -13.43
N PRO A 551 -29.85 -17.53 -14.64
CA PRO A 551 -28.89 -16.79 -15.45
C PRO A 551 -28.38 -15.56 -14.69
N TRP A 552 -27.08 -15.24 -14.83
CA TRP A 552 -26.45 -14.12 -14.11
C TRP A 552 -27.15 -12.78 -14.34
N SER A 553 -27.75 -12.57 -15.53
CA SER A 553 -28.53 -11.37 -15.87
C SER A 553 -29.81 -11.18 -15.05
N ARG A 554 -30.26 -12.21 -14.30
CA ARG A 554 -31.39 -12.10 -13.35
C ARG A 554 -30.95 -11.89 -11.91
N ILE A 555 -29.68 -12.09 -11.57
CA ILE A 555 -29.17 -12.01 -10.20
C ILE A 555 -28.77 -10.56 -9.88
N VAL A 556 -29.41 -10.00 -8.85
CA VAL A 556 -29.19 -8.62 -8.40
C VAL A 556 -28.00 -8.59 -7.45
N SER A 557 -28.12 -9.33 -6.34
CA SER A 557 -27.13 -9.41 -5.26
C SER A 557 -27.10 -10.82 -4.65
N VAL A 558 -26.06 -11.07 -3.85
CA VAL A 558 -25.84 -12.31 -3.09
C VAL A 558 -25.41 -11.91 -1.68
N ALA A 559 -25.90 -12.60 -0.66
CA ALA A 559 -25.52 -12.41 0.74
C ALA A 559 -25.32 -13.77 1.44
N ALA A 560 -24.39 -13.84 2.39
CA ALA A 560 -24.26 -14.97 3.31
C ALA A 560 -24.97 -14.62 4.63
N GLU A 561 -25.88 -15.47 5.07
CA GLU A 561 -26.71 -15.31 6.27
C GLU A 561 -26.67 -16.61 7.08
N HIS A 562 -26.02 -16.59 8.24
CA HIS A 562 -25.85 -17.75 9.13
C HIS A 562 -25.28 -19.01 8.44
N ASP A 563 -26.13 -20.00 8.12
CA ASP A 563 -25.81 -21.28 7.48
C ASP A 563 -26.17 -21.32 5.99
N ALA A 564 -26.69 -20.22 5.44
CA ALA A 564 -27.23 -20.13 4.08
C ALA A 564 -26.66 -18.96 3.26
N VAL A 565 -26.86 -19.05 1.94
CA VAL A 565 -26.59 -18.00 0.98
C VAL A 565 -27.89 -17.60 0.30
N VAL A 566 -28.25 -16.32 0.42
CA VAL A 566 -29.43 -15.71 -0.19
C VAL A 566 -29.03 -15.10 -1.52
N VAL A 567 -29.69 -15.52 -2.59
CA VAL A 567 -29.49 -15.01 -3.96
C VAL A 567 -30.74 -14.21 -4.35
N ALA A 568 -30.62 -12.88 -4.40
CA ALA A 568 -31.70 -11.99 -4.78
C ALA A 568 -31.75 -11.81 -6.31
N ALA A 569 -32.96 -11.76 -6.87
CA ALA A 569 -33.18 -11.66 -8.32
C ALA A 569 -34.09 -10.49 -8.69
N THR A 570 -34.10 -10.13 -9.97
CA THR A 570 -34.89 -9.02 -10.55
C THR A 570 -36.42 -9.19 -10.47
N SER A 571 -36.91 -10.29 -9.88
CA SER A 571 -38.32 -10.47 -9.54
C SER A 571 -38.47 -11.15 -8.18
N ALA A 572 -39.49 -10.77 -7.42
CA ALA A 572 -39.76 -11.25 -6.06
C ALA A 572 -40.08 -12.77 -5.94
N ARG A 573 -40.10 -13.52 -7.05
CA ARG A 573 -40.25 -14.98 -7.09
C ARG A 573 -39.07 -15.70 -7.76
N GLY A 574 -38.03 -14.95 -8.16
CA GLY A 574 -36.85 -15.48 -8.85
C GLY A 574 -35.61 -15.63 -7.98
N GLY A 575 -35.66 -15.23 -6.71
CA GLY A 575 -34.57 -15.47 -5.76
C GLY A 575 -34.54 -16.93 -5.28
N ALA A 576 -33.44 -17.30 -4.62
CA ALA A 576 -33.25 -18.62 -4.03
C ALA A 576 -32.39 -18.54 -2.75
N ILE A 577 -32.55 -19.50 -1.85
CA ILE A 577 -31.79 -19.61 -0.59
C ILE A 577 -31.13 -20.99 -0.54
N PHE A 578 -29.83 -21.06 -0.29
CA PHE A 578 -29.07 -22.31 -0.29
C PHE A 578 -28.26 -22.48 1.00
N ALA A 579 -28.61 -23.47 1.84
CA ALA A 579 -27.78 -23.86 2.97
C ALA A 579 -26.61 -24.74 2.52
N VAL A 580 -25.40 -24.44 3.01
CA VAL A 580 -24.12 -25.05 2.58
C VAL A 580 -23.10 -25.08 3.71
N ALA A 581 -22.09 -25.95 3.60
CA ALA A 581 -21.05 -26.12 4.64
C ALA A 581 -20.14 -24.89 4.83
N ASP A 582 -19.96 -24.04 3.80
CA ASP A 582 -19.29 -22.74 3.92
C ASP A 582 -20.05 -21.66 3.12
N PRO A 583 -20.98 -20.94 3.77
CA PRO A 583 -21.75 -19.86 3.13
C PRO A 583 -20.88 -18.69 2.68
N GLN A 584 -19.78 -18.40 3.40
CA GLN A 584 -18.89 -17.30 3.04
C GLN A 584 -18.12 -17.60 1.76
N TYR A 585 -17.65 -18.84 1.61
CA TYR A 585 -16.98 -19.31 0.39
C TYR A 585 -17.92 -19.32 -0.82
N LEU A 586 -19.13 -19.87 -0.67
CA LEU A 586 -20.12 -19.83 -1.75
C LEU A 586 -20.48 -18.39 -2.12
N ALA A 587 -20.81 -17.52 -1.16
CA ALA A 587 -21.15 -16.14 -1.44
C ALA A 587 -20.01 -15.38 -2.14
N ALA A 588 -18.76 -15.54 -1.69
CA ALA A 588 -17.59 -14.94 -2.32
C ALA A 588 -17.40 -15.39 -3.79
N ALA A 589 -17.60 -16.68 -4.07
CA ALA A 589 -17.51 -17.22 -5.43
C ALA A 589 -18.68 -16.77 -6.32
N LEU A 590 -19.90 -16.65 -5.79
CA LEU A 590 -21.05 -16.11 -6.51
C LEU A 590 -20.92 -14.59 -6.76
N GLU A 591 -20.40 -13.82 -5.81
CA GLU A 591 -20.05 -12.40 -6.01
C GLU A 591 -19.01 -12.25 -7.14
N GLY A 592 -17.98 -13.10 -7.15
CA GLY A 592 -16.98 -13.18 -8.22
C GLY A 592 -17.57 -13.52 -9.58
N ALA A 593 -18.38 -14.57 -9.66
CA ALA A 593 -18.99 -15.02 -10.92
C ALA A 593 -19.97 -13.98 -11.48
N LEU A 594 -20.75 -13.35 -10.59
CA LEU A 594 -21.63 -12.22 -10.93
C LEU A 594 -20.83 -11.01 -11.42
N ARG A 595 -19.65 -10.73 -10.85
CA ARG A 595 -18.74 -9.65 -11.27
C ARG A 595 -18.12 -9.92 -12.65
N ILE A 596 -17.71 -11.16 -12.94
CA ILE A 596 -17.25 -11.57 -14.28
C ILE A 596 -18.40 -11.42 -15.28
N ALA A 597 -19.57 -11.99 -14.99
CA ALA A 597 -20.74 -11.95 -15.88
C ALA A 597 -21.25 -10.52 -16.11
N LYS A 598 -21.22 -9.64 -15.10
CA LYS A 598 -21.59 -8.22 -15.28
C LYS A 598 -20.53 -7.41 -16.04
N ARG A 599 -19.23 -7.75 -15.95
CA ARG A 599 -18.17 -7.15 -16.82
C ARG A 599 -18.22 -7.64 -18.26
N LEU A 600 -18.84 -8.79 -18.53
CA LEU A 600 -19.18 -9.22 -19.89
C LEU A 600 -20.44 -8.49 -20.44
N VAL A 601 -21.11 -7.68 -19.63
CA VAL A 601 -22.30 -6.87 -19.97
C VAL A 601 -22.05 -5.36 -19.87
N LEU A 602 -20.96 -4.93 -19.20
CA LEU A 602 -20.62 -3.52 -18.97
C LEU A 602 -19.14 -3.25 -19.26
N ALA A 603 -18.87 -2.19 -20.01
CA ALA A 603 -17.52 -1.68 -20.25
C ALA A 603 -16.81 -1.31 -18.92
N PRO A 604 -15.47 -1.39 -18.85
CA PRO A 604 -14.74 -1.22 -17.59
C PRO A 604 -14.72 0.24 -17.12
N GLY A 605 -14.86 0.48 -15.81
CA GLY A 605 -14.68 1.81 -15.23
C GLY A 605 -14.98 1.96 -13.73
N GLN A 606 -15.88 1.14 -13.16
CA GLN A 606 -16.33 1.29 -11.76
C GLN A 606 -15.85 0.13 -10.86
N ARG A 607 -15.44 0.47 -9.62
CA ARG A 607 -15.20 -0.44 -8.48
C ARG A 607 -16.03 0.03 -7.28
N ASP A 608 -16.46 -0.92 -6.45
CA ASP A 608 -17.54 -0.77 -5.46
C ASP A 608 -16.98 -0.30 -4.09
N SER A 609 -17.64 0.66 -3.43
CA SER A 609 -17.06 1.51 -2.36
C SER A 609 -17.14 0.93 -0.93
N ARG A 610 -16.69 -0.31 -0.73
CA ARG A 610 -16.78 -1.01 0.58
C ARG A 610 -15.56 -0.86 1.51
N SER A 611 -14.50 -0.17 1.10
CA SER A 611 -13.24 -0.08 1.87
C SER A 611 -13.30 0.88 3.07
N ILE A 612 -12.61 0.53 4.17
CA ILE A 612 -12.38 1.39 5.33
C ILE A 612 -11.02 2.06 5.16
N SER A 613 -10.92 3.39 5.29
CA SER A 613 -9.64 4.07 5.17
C SER A 613 -8.70 3.73 6.34
N GLN A 614 -7.39 3.68 6.07
CA GLN A 614 -6.38 3.35 7.11
C GLN A 614 -6.35 4.38 8.25
N GLU A 615 -6.77 5.64 8.00
CA GLU A 615 -7.00 6.65 9.04
C GLU A 615 -8.14 6.23 9.99
N VAL A 616 -9.28 5.80 9.45
CA VAL A 616 -10.43 5.36 10.26
C VAL A 616 -10.09 4.07 11.03
N LYS A 617 -9.35 3.13 10.42
CA LYS A 617 -8.80 1.95 11.12
C LYS A 617 -7.91 2.38 12.31
N ALA A 618 -7.06 3.39 12.12
CA ALA A 618 -6.17 3.91 13.16
C ALA A 618 -6.89 4.71 14.27
N GLU A 619 -7.86 5.56 13.92
CA GLU A 619 -8.65 6.35 14.88
C GLU A 619 -9.43 5.45 15.83
N VAL A 620 -10.15 4.47 15.28
CA VAL A 620 -10.94 3.50 16.06
C VAL A 620 -10.02 2.64 16.94
N TRP A 621 -8.86 2.21 16.44
CA TRP A 621 -7.88 1.47 17.24
C TRP A 621 -7.30 2.31 18.40
N GLN A 622 -7.06 3.60 18.18
CA GLN A 622 -6.60 4.51 19.24
C GLN A 622 -7.70 4.79 20.27
N ARG A 623 -8.95 4.96 19.82
CA ARG A 623 -10.13 5.18 20.69
C ARG A 623 -10.41 3.97 21.59
N ASP A 624 -10.44 2.77 21.01
CA ASP A 624 -10.78 1.52 21.71
C ASP A 624 -9.55 0.89 22.41
N GLY A 625 -8.40 1.59 22.40
CA GLY A 625 -7.18 1.18 23.10
C GLY A 625 -6.59 -0.15 22.64
N GLY A 626 -6.92 -0.59 21.42
CA GLY A 626 -6.57 -1.92 20.90
C GLY A 626 -7.19 -3.08 21.68
N ARG A 627 -8.47 -2.96 22.10
CA ARG A 627 -9.19 -3.99 22.85
C ARG A 627 -10.64 -4.11 22.40
N CYS A 628 -11.23 -5.28 22.63
CA CYS A 628 -12.66 -5.51 22.47
C CYS A 628 -13.48 -4.63 23.42
N VAL A 629 -14.36 -3.78 22.90
CA VAL A 629 -15.18 -2.86 23.74
C VAL A 629 -16.16 -3.59 24.67
N GLU A 630 -16.62 -4.79 24.29
CA GLU A 630 -17.55 -5.62 25.08
C GLU A 630 -16.90 -6.39 26.25
N CYS A 631 -15.67 -6.90 26.09
CA CYS A 631 -15.06 -7.83 27.06
C CYS A 631 -13.63 -7.47 27.51
N GLY A 632 -13.01 -6.44 26.94
CA GLY A 632 -11.66 -5.98 27.29
C GLY A 632 -10.49 -6.85 26.83
N ASP A 633 -10.76 -7.98 26.15
CA ASP A 633 -9.72 -8.82 25.53
C ASP A 633 -8.95 -8.04 24.45
N SER A 634 -7.64 -8.29 24.35
CA SER A 634 -6.75 -7.67 23.36
C SER A 634 -6.51 -8.53 22.11
N HIS A 635 -6.96 -9.79 22.12
CA HIS A 635 -6.61 -10.77 21.09
C HIS A 635 -7.73 -11.01 20.08
N TYR A 636 -7.37 -11.53 18.90
CA TYR A 636 -8.30 -11.92 17.83
C TYR A 636 -9.32 -10.84 17.45
N LEU A 637 -8.84 -9.60 17.32
CA LEU A 637 -9.67 -8.43 17.11
C LEU A 637 -10.18 -8.28 15.66
N GLU A 638 -11.33 -7.61 15.55
CA GLU A 638 -12.13 -7.33 14.35
C GLU A 638 -12.70 -5.91 14.45
N PHE A 639 -12.65 -5.16 13.36
CA PHE A 639 -13.48 -3.97 13.22
C PHE A 639 -14.88 -4.39 12.78
N ASP A 640 -15.89 -3.86 13.46
CA ASP A 640 -17.30 -4.16 13.24
C ASP A 640 -18.09 -2.85 13.19
N HIS A 641 -19.07 -2.78 12.29
CA HIS A 641 -19.97 -1.62 12.22
C HIS A 641 -21.09 -1.74 13.27
N VAL A 642 -21.20 -0.75 14.15
CA VAL A 642 -22.24 -0.67 15.19
C VAL A 642 -23.63 -0.76 14.54
N ILE A 643 -23.89 0.08 13.53
CA ILE A 643 -24.99 -0.05 12.58
C ILE A 643 -24.45 -0.73 11.30
N PRO A 644 -24.95 -1.92 10.89
CA PRO A 644 -24.46 -2.61 9.71
C PRO A 644 -24.61 -1.82 8.40
N LEU A 645 -23.65 -1.99 7.47
CA LEU A 645 -23.72 -1.47 6.10
C LEU A 645 -25.02 -1.86 5.37
N SER A 646 -25.50 -3.09 5.57
CA SER A 646 -26.77 -3.60 5.02
C SER A 646 -28.03 -2.87 5.56
N ARG A 647 -27.89 -2.07 6.62
CA ARG A 647 -28.91 -1.20 7.21
C ARG A 647 -28.57 0.29 7.07
N GLY A 648 -27.64 0.64 6.17
CA GLY A 648 -27.25 2.02 5.87
C GLY A 648 -26.25 2.65 6.85
N GLY A 649 -25.58 1.87 7.69
CA GLY A 649 -24.54 2.38 8.58
C GLY A 649 -23.29 2.82 7.83
N ALA A 650 -22.79 4.02 8.13
CA ALA A 650 -21.62 4.61 7.46
C ALA A 650 -20.30 3.93 7.87
N THR A 651 -19.32 3.92 6.96
CA THR A 651 -17.94 3.54 7.25
C THR A 651 -17.17 4.73 7.83
N SER A 652 -17.43 5.05 9.09
CA SER A 652 -16.78 6.15 9.82
C SER A 652 -16.40 5.71 11.22
N ALA A 653 -15.41 6.38 11.83
CA ALA A 653 -14.92 6.00 13.15
C ALA A 653 -16.04 5.99 14.22
N ALA A 654 -17.01 6.90 14.12
CA ALA A 654 -18.17 6.97 15.01
C ALA A 654 -19.13 5.76 14.91
N ASN A 655 -19.16 5.06 13.77
CA ASN A 655 -20.00 3.87 13.56
C ASN A 655 -19.20 2.55 13.55
N LEU A 656 -17.89 2.60 13.81
CA LEU A 656 -17.00 1.43 13.87
C LEU A 656 -16.52 1.19 15.30
N GLN A 657 -16.35 -0.07 15.67
CA GLN A 657 -15.88 -0.51 16.97
C GLN A 657 -14.97 -1.73 16.86
N ILE A 658 -14.10 -1.92 17.85
CA ILE A 658 -13.29 -3.13 17.98
C ILE A 658 -14.02 -4.18 18.82
N LEU A 659 -14.19 -5.37 18.25
CA LEU A 659 -14.67 -6.57 18.95
C LEU A 659 -13.66 -7.71 18.81
N CYS A 660 -13.56 -8.57 19.81
CA CYS A 660 -12.92 -9.87 19.60
C CYS A 660 -13.87 -10.79 18.83
N ARG A 661 -13.31 -11.75 18.08
CA ARG A 661 -14.05 -12.74 17.27
C ARG A 661 -15.20 -13.45 18.02
N GLY A 662 -15.08 -13.64 19.33
CA GLY A 662 -16.14 -14.20 20.17
C GLY A 662 -17.36 -13.28 20.31
N CYS A 663 -17.13 -12.02 20.67
CA CYS A 663 -18.17 -11.01 20.80
C CYS A 663 -18.79 -10.66 19.44
N ASN A 664 -17.97 -10.54 18.38
CA ASN A 664 -18.44 -10.20 17.03
C ASN A 664 -19.45 -11.23 16.48
N ARG A 665 -19.15 -12.53 16.57
CA ARG A 665 -20.12 -13.60 16.22
C ARG A 665 -21.41 -13.51 17.04
N THR A 666 -21.30 -13.18 18.32
CA THR A 666 -22.46 -13.07 19.23
C THR A 666 -23.32 -11.86 18.88
N LYS A 667 -22.71 -10.73 18.48
CA LYS A 667 -23.43 -9.57 17.92
C LYS A 667 -24.12 -9.94 16.60
N GLY A 668 -23.40 -10.58 15.67
CA GLY A 668 -23.94 -11.01 14.37
C GLY A 668 -25.11 -11.99 14.45
N ALA A 669 -25.20 -12.80 15.51
CA ALA A 669 -26.31 -13.73 15.75
C ALA A 669 -27.56 -13.08 16.40
N ASN A 670 -27.50 -11.80 16.78
CA ASN A 670 -28.56 -11.07 17.50
C ASN A 670 -29.07 -9.83 16.74
N ILE A 671 -28.72 -9.65 15.46
CA ILE A 671 -28.99 -8.45 14.64
C ILE A 671 -29.90 -8.73 13.45
#